data_AF-A0A9N8DC73-F1
#
_entry.id   AF-A0A9N8DC73-F1
#
_cell.length_a   1.000
_cell.length_b   1.000
_cell.length_c   1.000
_cell.angle_alpha   90.00
_cell.angle_beta   90.00
_cell.angle_gamma   90.00
#
_symmetry.space_group_name_H-M   'P 1'
#
loop_
_entity.id
_entity.type
_entity.pdbx_description
1 polymer ?
#
loop_
_entity_poly.entity_id
_entity_poly.type
_entity_poly.pdbx_seq_one_letter_code
_entity_poly.pdbx_strand_id
1 'polypeptide(L)'
;MKKLSKVGAVLRLLFVALATVGYGQEILFNAKVYTVDPANPEADAIAFDQDGIIVGVGTFGSLVAQFPDYLQTDLDGLLVLPGFQDVHQHPVEYGINSQVCEIGSEGTIEDIPFWFDDPACINGGVFGDQGWVMGAGVDLEAIVSELESNPNARYPIQVLDESFPNTPVVILDQLGHGALANTAAMQQVGYLDATSDPPGGQILRDPDDGSAIGIVTENAQQKLREAAFPPTDANKETAYQGLLLALEELASNGITTVSDAGGFWRQAQTESWARAEEEGALTVRASNALYIYPDEPIAEQIPKLQERVDAYANYELVRFNQAKIYVDGILSLSTGKLYDPYTLDLYQLYRDDTTAAGQWRGFEYFGDNVTLNAVTEALVNMGLQMHFHVTGDHGARLALEAISAVQQSGTASIGPHRLTHCYMVDELDRPLFEELGVVADLQLAPTSLTADYQATMTDFLGAERAATLLPAVELYEAGAMITLSSDWDADDLSPLVKMQTVLTRTIGRPFPDIETIIPMFTLNGAKLLQHDDLTGSIEVGKYADLVVLDQDIFNLPADQIATANVTLTYLQGEVIYDADSRTGPSIPLGSGAPNTPSPATGSPQPEGSPSPSPAMVTTQLPTVSTTGSLQPLPANATTQQPTMATTPPPSSVGNLTSPSPPPGQQSNASNVFDHGDTVIFLNNTNMNGTTISMPLDESSTPGPTSVNGTETPASAPPTTASNKTEQPTSVACSSWSMWFSLIPWLVVMISNLPHDKLLQGAS
;
A
#
# COMPACT_ATOMS: atom_id res chain seq x y z
N MET A 1 33.13 55.59 31.05
CA MET A 1 33.76 54.39 31.65
C MET A 1 32.64 53.66 32.40
N LYS A 2 31.85 52.74 31.82
CA LYS A 2 32.17 51.54 31.02
C LYS A 2 33.07 50.53 31.77
N LYS A 3 32.50 49.82 32.74
CA LYS A 3 32.79 48.42 33.16
C LYS A 3 31.88 48.05 34.34
N LEU A 4 30.77 47.33 34.10
CA LEU A 4 29.97 46.52 35.05
C LEU A 4 28.70 45.98 34.36
N SER A 5 28.85 45.11 33.34
CA SER A 5 27.70 44.53 32.63
C SER A 5 28.04 43.26 31.80
N LYS A 6 28.89 42.34 32.33
CA LYS A 6 29.23 41.05 31.67
C LYS A 6 29.45 39.90 32.67
N VAL A 7 28.52 39.72 33.61
CA VAL A 7 28.50 38.53 34.51
C VAL A 7 27.10 37.86 34.57
N GLY A 8 26.04 38.52 34.11
CA GLY A 8 24.66 37.99 34.16
C GLY A 8 24.25 37.02 33.05
N ALA A 9 25.14 36.64 32.12
CA ALA A 9 24.78 35.92 30.89
C ALA A 9 25.38 34.50 30.77
N VAL A 10 26.18 34.04 31.73
CA VAL A 10 26.86 32.72 31.69
C VAL A 10 26.27 31.73 32.71
N LEU A 11 25.31 32.17 33.53
CA LEU A 11 24.64 31.35 34.56
C LEU A 11 23.16 31.06 34.26
N ARG A 12 22.76 31.11 32.98
CA ARG A 12 21.43 30.69 32.48
C ARG A 12 21.50 29.52 31.48
N LEU A 13 22.68 28.96 31.24
CA LEU A 13 22.95 27.92 30.23
C LEU A 13 23.34 26.57 30.87
N LEU A 14 23.00 26.37 32.14
CA LEU A 14 23.32 25.17 32.93
C LEU A 14 22.15 24.80 33.87
N PHE A 15 20.94 25.03 33.37
CA PHE A 15 19.69 24.44 33.84
C PHE A 15 18.82 24.07 32.62
N VAL A 16 19.46 23.39 31.64
CA VAL A 16 18.73 22.34 30.93
C VAL A 16 18.60 21.21 31.95
N ALA A 17 17.61 21.33 32.82
CA ALA A 17 17.09 20.17 33.50
C ALA A 17 16.56 19.22 32.42
N LEU A 18 16.58 17.92 32.68
CA LEU A 18 15.68 17.02 31.98
C LEU A 18 14.26 17.38 32.41
N ALA A 19 13.69 18.40 31.77
CA ALA A 19 12.31 18.30 31.37
C ALA A 19 12.30 17.24 30.27
N THR A 20 12.13 15.98 30.68
CA THR A 20 11.10 15.18 30.03
C THR A 20 9.87 16.10 29.98
N VAL A 21 9.54 16.62 28.81
CA VAL A 21 8.17 17.06 28.57
C VAL A 21 7.40 15.77 28.76
N GLY A 22 6.74 15.65 29.91
CA GLY A 22 5.90 14.49 30.15
C GLY A 22 4.73 14.67 29.21
N TYR A 23 4.71 13.89 28.14
CA TYR A 23 3.49 13.60 27.36
C TYR A 23 2.40 13.28 28.39
N GLY A 24 1.45 14.20 28.51
CA GLY A 24 0.89 14.43 29.83
C GLY A 24 -0.30 15.35 29.80
N GLN A 25 -1.45 14.72 30.04
CA GLN A 25 -2.73 15.29 30.41
C GLN A 25 -2.90 16.79 30.13
N GLU A 26 -3.55 17.09 29.00
CA GLU A 26 -3.55 18.40 28.36
C GLU A 26 -4.97 18.83 27.96
N ILE A 27 -5.18 20.15 27.93
CA ILE A 27 -6.37 20.81 27.41
C ILE A 27 -5.94 21.66 26.21
N LEU A 28 -6.36 21.26 25.02
CA LEU A 28 -6.33 22.10 23.82
C LEU A 28 -7.55 23.03 23.87
N PHE A 29 -7.37 24.34 23.73
CA PHE A 29 -8.46 25.31 23.88
C PHE A 29 -8.34 26.51 22.95
N ASN A 30 -9.40 27.32 22.91
CA ASN A 30 -9.52 28.44 21.96
C ASN A 30 -9.37 27.92 20.53
N ALA A 31 -10.12 26.86 20.21
CA ALA A 31 -10.13 26.18 18.94
C ALA A 31 -11.55 26.11 18.39
N LYS A 32 -11.71 25.98 17.08
CA LYS A 32 -12.94 25.45 16.49
C LYS A 32 -12.76 23.94 16.40
N VAL A 33 -13.42 23.16 17.25
CA VAL A 33 -13.36 21.70 17.20
C VAL A 33 -14.58 21.17 16.44
N TYR A 34 -14.39 20.43 15.36
CA TYR A 34 -15.46 19.66 14.71
C TYR A 34 -15.25 18.18 15.00
N THR A 35 -16.18 17.57 15.72
CA THR A 35 -15.93 16.30 16.41
C THR A 35 -16.23 15.06 15.57
N VAL A 36 -17.05 15.18 14.53
CA VAL A 36 -17.68 14.04 13.81
C VAL A 36 -18.63 13.21 14.71
N ASP A 37 -18.92 13.65 15.95
CA ASP A 37 -19.98 13.11 16.82
C ASP A 37 -21.31 13.85 16.59
N PRO A 38 -22.37 13.19 16.07
CA PRO A 38 -23.68 13.81 15.89
C PRO A 38 -24.36 14.30 17.18
N ALA A 39 -23.94 13.82 18.36
CA ALA A 39 -24.46 14.27 19.65
C ALA A 39 -23.80 15.57 20.13
N ASN A 40 -22.53 15.80 19.81
CA ASN A 40 -21.75 16.99 20.20
C ASN A 40 -20.89 17.49 19.01
N PRO A 41 -21.49 17.98 17.91
CA PRO A 41 -20.78 18.18 16.63
C PRO A 41 -19.69 19.26 16.67
N GLU A 42 -19.78 20.22 17.60
CA GLU A 42 -18.82 21.32 17.76
C GLU A 42 -18.41 21.52 19.23
N ALA A 43 -17.17 21.95 19.47
CA ALA A 43 -16.65 22.34 20.79
C ALA A 43 -15.58 23.44 20.70
N ASP A 44 -15.26 24.07 21.84
CA ASP A 44 -14.22 25.12 21.96
C ASP A 44 -12.87 24.58 22.48
N ALA A 45 -12.88 23.37 23.03
CA ALA A 45 -11.76 22.73 23.73
C ALA A 45 -11.91 21.21 23.86
N ILE A 46 -10.77 20.53 23.96
CA ILE A 46 -10.60 19.08 24.16
C ILE A 46 -9.67 18.89 25.36
N ALA A 47 -9.93 17.90 26.20
CA ALA A 47 -9.02 17.44 27.24
C ALA A 47 -8.72 15.95 27.07
N PHE A 48 -7.44 15.57 27.09
CA PHE A 48 -6.98 14.18 27.08
C PHE A 48 -6.02 13.91 28.24
N ASP A 49 -5.87 12.65 28.66
CA ASP A 49 -5.01 12.25 29.78
C ASP A 49 -3.58 11.86 29.35
N GLN A 50 -2.78 11.29 30.26
CA GLN A 50 -1.41 10.85 29.97
C GLN A 50 -1.29 9.66 29.02
N ASP A 51 -2.37 8.91 28.80
CA ASP A 51 -2.42 7.76 27.89
C ASP A 51 -3.05 8.16 26.54
N GLY A 52 -3.20 9.47 26.30
CA GLY A 52 -3.79 10.02 25.07
C GLY A 52 -5.30 9.93 25.00
N ILE A 53 -6.00 9.45 26.04
CA ILE A 53 -7.45 9.23 26.00
C ILE A 53 -8.17 10.55 26.24
N ILE A 54 -9.09 10.91 25.35
CA ILE A 54 -9.97 12.07 25.48
C ILE A 54 -10.87 11.85 26.71
N VAL A 55 -10.69 12.70 27.74
CA VAL A 55 -11.46 12.69 28.99
C VAL A 55 -12.52 13.79 29.06
N GLY A 56 -12.51 14.74 28.12
CA GLY A 56 -13.53 15.77 28.01
C GLY A 56 -13.53 16.51 26.67
N VAL A 57 -14.73 16.87 26.21
CA VAL A 57 -14.96 17.69 25.01
C VAL A 57 -16.00 18.76 25.39
N GLY A 58 -15.80 20.02 25.02
CA GLY A 58 -16.76 21.09 25.29
C GLY A 58 -16.12 22.47 25.43
N THR A 59 -16.52 23.23 26.46
CA THR A 59 -16.00 24.60 26.67
C THR A 59 -14.71 24.59 27.49
N PHE A 60 -13.78 25.48 27.17
CA PHE A 60 -12.54 25.66 27.96
C PHE A 60 -12.83 25.86 29.47
N GLY A 61 -13.83 26.68 29.80
CA GLY A 61 -14.20 26.97 31.18
C GLY A 61 -14.72 25.76 31.96
N SER A 62 -15.40 24.81 31.30
CA SER A 62 -15.80 23.54 31.95
C SER A 62 -14.62 22.59 32.11
N LEU A 63 -13.76 22.48 31.10
CA LEU A 63 -12.62 21.55 31.15
C LEU A 63 -11.58 21.99 32.17
N VAL A 64 -11.22 23.27 32.26
CA VAL A 64 -10.31 23.78 33.31
C VAL A 64 -10.89 23.64 34.71
N ALA A 65 -12.22 23.71 34.88
CA ALA A 65 -12.85 23.49 36.17
C ALA A 65 -12.84 22.00 36.61
N GLN A 66 -12.81 21.08 35.65
CA GLN A 66 -12.77 19.63 35.88
C GLN A 66 -11.33 19.08 35.98
N PHE A 67 -10.42 19.65 35.19
CA PHE A 67 -9.03 19.23 35.00
C PHE A 67 -8.05 20.41 35.25
N PRO A 68 -8.04 21.02 36.45
CA PRO A 68 -7.31 22.28 36.70
C PRO A 68 -5.78 22.15 36.68
N ASP A 69 -5.26 20.93 36.76
CA ASP A 69 -3.82 20.63 36.81
C ASP A 69 -3.25 20.17 35.45
N TYR A 70 -4.09 20.09 34.40
CA TYR A 70 -3.67 19.71 33.04
C TYR A 70 -2.87 20.84 32.37
N LEU A 71 -1.99 20.49 31.44
CA LEU A 71 -1.37 21.48 30.54
C LEU A 71 -2.46 22.21 29.75
N GLN A 72 -2.25 23.48 29.41
CA GLN A 72 -3.23 24.29 28.67
C GLN A 72 -2.55 24.91 27.47
N THR A 73 -2.96 24.49 26.27
CA THR A 73 -2.40 24.95 25.00
C THR A 73 -3.47 25.69 24.21
N ASP A 74 -3.18 26.97 23.97
CA ASP A 74 -4.01 27.90 23.21
C ASP A 74 -3.77 27.68 21.72
N LEU A 75 -4.81 27.31 20.98
CA LEU A 75 -4.75 27.07 19.54
C LEU A 75 -5.15 28.30 18.70
N ASP A 76 -5.19 29.52 19.27
CA ASP A 76 -5.39 30.81 18.58
C ASP A 76 -6.56 30.87 17.56
N GLY A 77 -7.62 30.11 17.80
CA GLY A 77 -8.81 30.00 16.95
C GLY A 77 -8.72 28.99 15.80
N LEU A 78 -7.65 28.18 15.73
CA LEU A 78 -7.45 27.17 14.68
C LEU A 78 -8.51 26.07 14.68
N LEU A 79 -8.67 25.42 13.52
CA LEU A 79 -9.63 24.32 13.33
C LEU A 79 -8.99 22.99 13.75
N VAL A 80 -9.71 22.20 14.56
CA VAL A 80 -9.32 20.84 14.98
C VAL A 80 -10.32 19.84 14.42
N LEU A 81 -9.80 18.81 13.77
CA LEU A 81 -10.54 17.65 13.25
C LEU A 81 -9.97 16.36 13.87
N PRO A 82 -10.69 15.22 13.82
CA PRO A 82 -10.06 13.92 14.02
C PRO A 82 -8.94 13.75 12.98
N GLY A 83 -7.84 13.11 13.37
CA GLY A 83 -6.73 12.82 12.46
C GLY A 83 -7.19 12.03 11.23
N PHE A 84 -6.63 12.36 10.08
CA PHE A 84 -7.05 11.78 8.81
C PHE A 84 -6.66 10.31 8.72
N GLN A 85 -7.51 9.54 8.03
CA GLN A 85 -7.36 8.10 7.87
C GLN A 85 -7.28 7.76 6.40
N ASP A 86 -6.08 7.39 5.95
CA ASP A 86 -5.83 7.07 4.54
C ASP A 86 -5.75 5.55 4.37
N VAL A 87 -6.86 4.98 3.93
CA VAL A 87 -7.10 3.54 4.02
C VAL A 87 -6.53 2.76 2.83
N HIS A 88 -5.92 3.41 1.84
CA HIS A 88 -5.22 2.77 0.73
C HIS A 88 -4.02 3.62 0.33
N GLN A 89 -2.82 3.05 0.49
CA GLN A 89 -1.54 3.64 0.12
C GLN A 89 -0.45 2.56 0.16
N HIS A 90 0.75 2.91 -0.30
CA HIS A 90 1.92 2.05 -0.45
C HIS A 90 3.19 2.69 0.16
N PRO A 91 3.17 3.13 1.43
CA PRO A 91 4.24 3.99 2.01
C PRO A 91 5.62 3.32 2.05
N VAL A 92 5.70 2.00 2.21
CA VAL A 92 7.00 1.29 2.14
C VAL A 92 7.52 1.25 0.70
N GLU A 93 6.63 1.11 -0.29
CA GLU A 93 7.00 1.12 -1.71
C GLU A 93 7.42 2.52 -2.16
N TYR A 94 6.68 3.57 -1.81
CA TYR A 94 7.11 4.96 -2.00
C TYR A 94 8.52 5.20 -1.44
N GLY A 95 8.76 4.71 -0.22
CA GLY A 95 10.05 4.77 0.44
C GLY A 95 11.17 4.01 -0.30
N ILE A 96 10.85 3.00 -1.10
CA ILE A 96 11.80 2.27 -1.95
C ILE A 96 11.95 2.98 -3.31
N ASN A 97 10.84 3.39 -3.93
CA ASN A 97 10.78 4.06 -5.23
C ASN A 97 11.56 5.38 -5.23
N SER A 98 11.43 6.17 -4.17
CA SER A 98 12.21 7.40 -3.94
C SER A 98 13.73 7.18 -3.76
N GLN A 99 14.20 5.93 -3.69
CA GLN A 99 15.62 5.57 -3.62
C GLN A 99 16.15 4.86 -4.89
N VAL A 100 15.29 4.43 -5.82
CA VAL A 100 15.71 3.92 -7.13
C VAL A 100 15.78 5.06 -8.16
N CYS A 101 16.16 4.76 -9.40
CA CYS A 101 16.28 5.79 -10.42
C CYS A 101 14.91 6.15 -11.01
N GLU A 102 14.54 7.43 -10.91
CA GLU A 102 13.36 8.00 -11.55
C GLU A 102 13.56 7.98 -13.07
N ILE A 103 12.67 7.27 -13.75
CA ILE A 103 12.60 7.11 -15.19
C ILE A 103 11.44 7.99 -15.64
N GLY A 104 11.72 9.04 -16.41
CA GLY A 104 10.71 10.02 -16.79
C GLY A 104 9.57 9.42 -17.62
N SER A 105 8.34 9.85 -17.38
CA SER A 105 7.21 9.51 -18.24
C SER A 105 7.27 10.21 -19.61
N GLU A 106 7.99 11.33 -19.72
CA GLU A 106 8.30 12.00 -20.99
C GLU A 106 9.58 11.43 -21.64
N GLY A 107 9.44 10.42 -22.50
CA GLY A 107 10.56 9.90 -23.31
C GLY A 107 10.19 8.74 -24.23
N THR A 108 11.18 8.26 -24.97
CA THR A 108 11.12 7.00 -25.75
C THR A 108 11.89 5.90 -25.03
N ILE A 109 11.71 4.64 -25.48
CA ILE A 109 12.53 3.53 -24.95
C ILE A 109 14.05 3.75 -25.12
N GLU A 110 14.44 4.51 -26.15
CA GLU A 110 15.84 4.90 -26.43
C GLU A 110 16.40 5.92 -25.42
N ASP A 111 15.55 6.65 -24.70
CA ASP A 111 15.99 7.65 -23.72
C ASP A 111 16.31 7.03 -22.35
N ILE A 112 15.70 5.89 -22.02
CA ILE A 112 15.82 5.19 -20.72
C ILE A 112 17.27 4.99 -20.25
N PRO A 113 18.23 4.53 -21.09
CA PRO A 113 19.61 4.35 -20.66
C PRO A 113 20.28 5.64 -20.15
N PHE A 114 19.88 6.82 -20.65
CA PHE A 114 20.48 8.10 -20.24
C PHE A 114 19.99 8.57 -18.87
N TRP A 115 18.83 8.12 -18.41
CA TRP A 115 18.37 8.42 -17.04
C TRP A 115 19.17 7.64 -15.98
N PHE A 116 19.75 6.48 -16.34
CA PHE A 116 20.71 5.79 -15.48
C PHE A 116 22.09 6.48 -15.39
N ASP A 117 22.41 7.37 -16.32
CA ASP A 117 23.58 8.24 -16.27
C ASP A 117 23.32 9.56 -15.50
N ASP A 118 22.09 9.83 -15.05
CA ASP A 118 21.77 11.04 -14.30
C ASP A 118 22.45 11.04 -12.91
N PRO A 119 23.09 12.14 -12.47
CA PRO A 119 23.68 12.23 -11.12
C PRO A 119 22.70 11.99 -9.95
N ALA A 120 21.39 12.10 -10.14
CA ALA A 120 20.37 11.72 -9.18
C ALA A 120 20.19 10.19 -9.07
N CYS A 121 20.49 9.44 -10.14
CA CYS A 121 20.46 7.99 -10.18
C CYS A 121 21.65 7.39 -9.40
N ILE A 122 21.46 7.19 -8.10
CA ILE A 122 22.52 6.72 -7.19
C ILE A 122 23.07 5.36 -7.68
N ASN A 123 24.39 5.25 -7.74
CA ASN A 123 25.12 4.06 -8.21
C ASN A 123 24.76 3.58 -9.63
N GLY A 124 24.16 4.43 -10.49
CA GLY A 124 23.68 4.01 -11.80
C GLY A 124 22.53 2.99 -11.72
N GLY A 125 21.70 3.11 -10.69
CA GLY A 125 20.53 2.26 -10.45
C GLY A 125 20.84 0.91 -9.82
N VAL A 126 22.11 0.58 -9.56
CA VAL A 126 22.48 -0.65 -8.86
C VAL A 126 21.96 -0.61 -7.43
N PHE A 127 20.93 -1.42 -7.17
CA PHE A 127 20.12 -1.39 -5.95
C PHE A 127 20.11 -2.75 -5.24
N GLY A 128 19.94 -2.70 -3.91
CA GLY A 128 20.00 -3.87 -3.04
C GLY A 128 21.35 -4.60 -3.04
N ASP A 129 21.40 -5.76 -2.39
CA ASP A 129 22.59 -6.63 -2.36
C ASP A 129 22.63 -7.66 -3.49
N GLN A 130 21.60 -7.73 -4.33
CA GLN A 130 21.50 -8.64 -5.48
C GLN A 130 22.22 -8.13 -6.73
N GLY A 131 22.58 -6.84 -6.78
CA GLY A 131 23.26 -6.24 -7.93
C GLY A 131 22.37 -6.06 -9.16
N TRP A 132 21.05 -5.91 -8.95
CA TRP A 132 20.11 -5.52 -10.00
C TRP A 132 20.17 -4.02 -10.26
N VAL A 133 19.87 -3.61 -11.48
CA VAL A 133 19.55 -2.21 -11.79
C VAL A 133 18.03 -2.04 -11.65
N MET A 134 17.63 -1.07 -10.82
CA MET A 134 16.22 -0.74 -10.56
C MET A 134 15.90 0.70 -10.94
N GLY A 135 14.73 0.91 -11.53
CA GLY A 135 14.11 2.21 -11.74
C GLY A 135 12.59 2.13 -11.63
N ALA A 136 11.93 3.30 -11.61
CA ALA A 136 10.48 3.42 -11.54
C ALA A 136 9.99 4.69 -12.26
N GLY A 137 8.74 4.72 -12.69
CA GLY A 137 8.11 5.91 -13.30
C GLY A 137 7.87 5.84 -14.81
N VAL A 138 8.15 4.70 -15.46
CA VAL A 138 7.92 4.58 -16.91
C VAL A 138 6.43 4.53 -17.23
N ASP A 139 6.01 5.18 -18.32
CA ASP A 139 4.65 5.09 -18.84
C ASP A 139 4.54 3.94 -19.86
N LEU A 140 3.89 2.83 -19.47
CA LEU A 140 3.72 1.69 -20.38
C LEU A 140 2.75 1.93 -21.54
N GLU A 141 1.78 2.86 -21.40
CA GLU A 141 0.89 3.25 -22.50
C GLU A 141 1.70 3.95 -23.60
N ALA A 142 2.57 4.89 -23.20
CA ALA A 142 3.47 5.61 -24.09
C ALA A 142 4.47 4.66 -24.80
N ILE A 143 5.11 3.76 -24.06
CA ILE A 143 6.08 2.80 -24.62
C ILE A 143 5.42 1.88 -25.65
N VAL A 144 4.25 1.31 -25.36
CA VAL A 144 3.58 0.41 -26.33
C VAL A 144 3.00 1.18 -27.51
N SER A 145 2.48 2.39 -27.29
CA SER A 145 2.07 3.30 -28.37
C SER A 145 3.23 3.69 -29.29
N GLU A 146 4.46 3.83 -28.76
CA GLU A 146 5.67 4.02 -29.58
C GLU A 146 5.91 2.79 -30.47
N LEU A 147 5.90 1.58 -29.89
CA LEU A 147 6.12 0.33 -30.63
C LEU A 147 5.11 0.14 -31.79
N GLU A 148 3.83 0.47 -31.58
CA GLU A 148 2.82 0.38 -32.64
C GLU A 148 2.93 1.48 -33.70
N SER A 149 3.32 2.71 -33.32
CA SER A 149 3.35 3.87 -34.23
C SER A 149 4.68 4.01 -34.99
N ASN A 150 5.78 3.44 -34.49
CA ASN A 150 7.12 3.52 -35.07
C ASN A 150 7.64 2.11 -35.46
N PRO A 151 7.61 1.73 -36.76
CA PRO A 151 8.08 0.42 -37.21
C PRO A 151 9.61 0.24 -37.19
N ASN A 152 10.36 1.20 -36.61
CA ASN A 152 11.79 1.09 -36.34
C ASN A 152 12.11 1.19 -34.84
N ALA A 153 11.09 1.25 -33.97
CA ALA A 153 11.31 1.20 -32.53
C ALA A 153 11.94 -0.14 -32.14
N ARG A 154 12.84 -0.11 -31.16
CA ARG A 154 13.47 -1.31 -30.60
C ARG A 154 12.67 -1.79 -29.41
N TYR A 155 12.63 -3.11 -29.19
CA TYR A 155 11.97 -3.64 -28.01
C TYR A 155 12.76 -3.30 -26.74
N PRO A 156 12.10 -3.05 -25.60
CA PRO A 156 12.76 -2.75 -24.33
C PRO A 156 13.87 -3.74 -23.95
N ILE A 157 13.67 -5.04 -24.17
CA ILE A 157 14.69 -6.07 -23.93
C ILE A 157 16.00 -5.79 -24.70
N GLN A 158 15.91 -5.29 -25.93
CA GLN A 158 17.06 -5.03 -26.81
C GLN A 158 17.85 -3.79 -26.38
N VAL A 159 17.14 -2.73 -25.98
CA VAL A 159 17.77 -1.46 -25.54
C VAL A 159 18.43 -1.64 -24.17
N LEU A 160 17.77 -2.36 -23.26
CA LEU A 160 18.32 -2.67 -21.94
C LEU A 160 19.46 -3.70 -22.02
N ASP A 161 19.44 -4.67 -22.94
CA ASP A 161 20.56 -5.59 -23.16
C ASP A 161 21.81 -4.91 -23.74
N GLU A 162 21.67 -3.88 -24.60
CA GLU A 162 22.82 -3.11 -25.09
C GLU A 162 23.51 -2.33 -23.96
N SER A 163 22.70 -1.77 -23.05
CA SER A 163 23.15 -0.93 -21.93
C SER A 163 23.68 -1.76 -20.75
N PHE A 164 23.01 -2.88 -20.45
CA PHE A 164 23.24 -3.74 -19.28
C PHE A 164 23.40 -5.22 -19.65
N PRO A 165 24.39 -5.60 -20.50
CA PRO A 165 24.45 -6.91 -21.16
C PRO A 165 24.66 -8.13 -20.24
N ASN A 166 24.99 -7.93 -18.96
CA ASN A 166 25.20 -9.00 -17.98
C ASN A 166 24.61 -8.68 -16.60
N THR A 167 23.85 -7.59 -16.49
CA THR A 167 23.27 -7.10 -15.22
C THR A 167 21.75 -7.17 -15.37
N PRO A 168 21.01 -7.84 -14.48
CA PRO A 168 19.56 -7.87 -14.58
C PRO A 168 18.98 -6.47 -14.29
N VAL A 169 18.04 -6.04 -15.12
CA VAL A 169 17.36 -4.75 -15.03
C VAL A 169 15.87 -4.97 -14.82
N VAL A 170 15.26 -4.20 -13.91
CA VAL A 170 13.81 -4.03 -13.81
C VAL A 170 13.47 -2.54 -13.69
N ILE A 171 12.48 -2.09 -14.45
CA ILE A 171 11.97 -0.71 -14.38
C ILE A 171 10.47 -0.78 -14.19
N LEU A 172 9.96 -0.26 -13.07
CA LEU A 172 8.54 -0.30 -12.74
C LEU A 172 7.76 0.78 -13.51
N ASP A 173 6.59 0.37 -13.99
CA ASP A 173 5.54 1.26 -14.47
C ASP A 173 5.15 2.30 -13.40
N GLN A 174 4.77 3.50 -13.83
CA GLN A 174 4.41 4.62 -12.93
C GLN A 174 3.22 4.34 -12.01
N LEU A 175 2.37 3.35 -12.33
CA LEU A 175 1.25 2.91 -11.49
C LEU A 175 1.53 1.55 -10.81
N GLY A 176 2.74 0.99 -10.94
CA GLY A 176 3.09 -0.32 -10.39
C GLY A 176 2.41 -1.51 -11.09
N HIS A 177 1.71 -1.29 -12.21
CA HIS A 177 0.93 -2.30 -12.94
C HIS A 177 1.72 -3.01 -14.05
N GLY A 178 3.04 -2.82 -14.11
CA GLY A 178 3.92 -3.56 -15.01
C GLY A 178 5.40 -3.22 -14.82
N ALA A 179 6.24 -3.79 -15.66
CA ALA A 179 7.66 -3.50 -15.68
C ALA A 179 8.32 -3.74 -17.05
N LEU A 180 9.40 -2.99 -17.31
CA LEU A 180 10.38 -3.31 -18.36
C LEU A 180 11.50 -4.17 -17.78
N ALA A 181 12.02 -5.12 -18.55
CA ALA A 181 13.09 -6.01 -18.15
C ALA A 181 13.98 -6.48 -19.31
N ASN A 182 15.25 -6.73 -19.01
CA ASN A 182 16.24 -7.21 -19.99
C ASN A 182 16.36 -8.76 -20.01
N THR A 183 17.15 -9.31 -20.93
CA THR A 183 17.33 -10.77 -21.07
C THR A 183 17.86 -11.40 -19.78
N ALA A 184 18.79 -10.74 -19.08
CA ALA A 184 19.34 -11.25 -17.83
C ALA A 184 18.27 -11.39 -16.73
N ALA A 185 17.43 -10.37 -16.54
CA ALA A 185 16.32 -10.39 -15.59
C ALA A 185 15.25 -11.44 -15.98
N MET A 186 14.79 -11.42 -17.24
CA MET A 186 13.78 -12.34 -17.76
C MET A 186 14.24 -13.81 -17.70
N GLN A 187 15.53 -14.09 -17.90
CA GLN A 187 16.08 -15.44 -17.73
C GLN A 187 16.06 -15.90 -16.27
N GLN A 188 16.39 -15.01 -15.33
CA GLN A 188 16.48 -15.32 -13.90
C GLN A 188 15.11 -15.70 -13.30
N VAL A 189 14.03 -15.07 -13.75
CA VAL A 189 12.65 -15.40 -13.32
C VAL A 189 11.98 -16.48 -14.19
N GLY A 190 12.65 -16.96 -15.25
CA GLY A 190 12.18 -18.03 -16.12
C GLY A 190 11.18 -17.61 -17.21
N TYR A 191 11.09 -16.32 -17.54
CA TYR A 191 10.15 -15.79 -18.52
C TYR A 191 10.59 -15.90 -19.98
N LEU A 192 11.89 -16.03 -20.27
CA LEU A 192 12.35 -16.26 -21.66
C LEU A 192 11.86 -17.59 -22.25
N ASP A 193 11.78 -18.63 -21.41
CA ASP A 193 11.35 -19.98 -21.81
C ASP A 193 9.85 -20.23 -21.54
N ALA A 194 9.09 -19.21 -21.13
CA ALA A 194 7.70 -19.34 -20.70
C ALA A 194 6.74 -19.46 -21.89
N THR A 195 6.13 -20.64 -22.05
CA THR A 195 5.16 -20.95 -23.12
C THR A 195 3.71 -20.54 -22.80
N SER A 196 3.50 -19.79 -21.73
CA SER A 196 2.22 -19.24 -21.31
C SER A 196 2.45 -18.14 -20.29
N ASP A 197 1.48 -17.24 -20.14
CA ASP A 197 1.50 -16.20 -19.11
C ASP A 197 1.25 -16.76 -17.69
N PRO A 198 1.76 -16.09 -16.64
CA PRO A 198 1.48 -16.47 -15.26
C PRO A 198 0.05 -16.08 -14.85
N PRO A 199 -0.56 -16.74 -13.83
CA PRO A 199 -1.82 -16.30 -13.27
C PRO A 199 -1.79 -14.82 -12.88
N GLY A 200 -2.80 -14.08 -13.35
CA GLY A 200 -2.98 -12.65 -13.11
C GLY A 200 -1.96 -11.71 -13.75
N GLY A 201 -1.11 -12.19 -14.66
CA GLY A 201 -0.09 -11.37 -15.33
C GLY A 201 0.03 -11.67 -16.82
N GLN A 202 0.78 -10.85 -17.57
CA GLN A 202 1.07 -11.10 -18.99
C GLN A 202 2.55 -10.85 -19.29
N ILE A 203 3.10 -11.61 -20.22
CA ILE A 203 4.44 -11.41 -20.78
C ILE A 203 4.24 -11.00 -22.25
N LEU A 204 4.63 -9.78 -22.61
CA LEU A 204 4.45 -9.33 -24.00
C LEU A 204 5.52 -9.97 -24.90
N ARG A 205 5.11 -10.34 -26.11
CA ARG A 205 5.91 -11.11 -27.08
C ARG A 205 5.89 -10.49 -28.48
N ASP A 206 6.92 -10.75 -29.26
CA ASP A 206 7.04 -10.36 -30.66
C ASP A 206 6.02 -11.16 -31.50
N PRO A 207 5.11 -10.52 -32.27
CA PRO A 207 4.15 -11.22 -33.12
C PRO A 207 4.77 -12.04 -34.26
N ASP A 208 6.02 -11.76 -34.67
CA ASP A 208 6.69 -12.47 -35.78
C ASP A 208 7.35 -13.79 -35.33
N ASP A 209 7.89 -13.88 -34.11
CA ASP A 209 8.62 -15.08 -33.62
C ASP A 209 8.22 -15.61 -32.23
N GLY A 210 7.41 -14.88 -31.46
CA GLY A 210 6.93 -15.26 -30.14
C GLY A 210 7.94 -15.08 -29.00
N SER A 211 9.09 -14.44 -29.23
CA SER A 211 10.07 -14.12 -28.19
C SER A 211 9.58 -12.99 -27.27
N ALA A 212 9.98 -13.00 -26.00
CA ALA A 212 9.58 -11.95 -25.05
C ALA A 212 10.26 -10.61 -25.35
N ILE A 213 9.48 -9.52 -25.42
CA ILE A 213 9.98 -8.17 -25.79
C ILE A 213 10.50 -7.34 -24.60
N GLY A 214 10.50 -7.92 -23.40
CA GLY A 214 10.95 -7.26 -22.18
C GLY A 214 9.93 -6.31 -21.56
N ILE A 215 8.63 -6.52 -21.82
CA ILE A 215 7.52 -5.88 -21.11
C ILE A 215 6.73 -6.98 -20.42
N VAL A 216 6.44 -6.81 -19.14
CA VAL A 216 5.51 -7.65 -18.38
C VAL A 216 4.48 -6.78 -17.67
N THR A 217 3.27 -7.27 -17.50
CA THR A 217 2.17 -6.53 -16.88
C THR A 217 1.55 -7.30 -15.72
N GLU A 218 0.95 -6.55 -14.81
CA GLU A 218 0.10 -7.04 -13.73
C GLU A 218 0.90 -8.02 -12.85
N ASN A 219 0.36 -9.16 -12.38
CA ASN A 219 1.11 -10.06 -11.47
C ASN A 219 2.46 -10.57 -12.05
N ALA A 220 2.69 -10.52 -13.36
CA ALA A 220 3.96 -10.96 -13.95
C ALA A 220 5.14 -10.09 -13.50
N GLN A 221 4.91 -8.81 -13.19
CA GLN A 221 5.99 -7.92 -12.71
C GLN A 221 6.52 -8.35 -11.33
N GLN A 222 5.70 -9.00 -10.50
CA GLN A 222 6.04 -9.34 -9.12
C GLN A 222 7.24 -10.28 -8.98
N LYS A 223 7.45 -11.21 -9.92
CA LYS A 223 8.64 -12.09 -9.87
C LYS A 223 9.94 -11.34 -10.12
N LEU A 224 9.90 -10.27 -10.91
CA LEU A 224 11.06 -9.41 -11.13
C LEU A 224 11.35 -8.61 -9.85
N ARG A 225 10.34 -7.99 -9.22
CA ARG A 225 10.49 -7.30 -7.93
C ARG A 225 11.00 -8.23 -6.82
N GLU A 226 10.44 -9.45 -6.69
CA GLU A 226 10.94 -10.46 -5.74
C GLU A 226 12.40 -10.87 -5.98
N ALA A 227 12.84 -10.95 -7.24
CA ALA A 227 14.21 -11.31 -7.58
C ALA A 227 15.21 -10.14 -7.41
N ALA A 228 14.75 -8.91 -7.62
CA ALA A 228 15.55 -7.69 -7.45
C ALA A 228 15.67 -7.28 -5.98
N PHE A 229 14.58 -7.36 -5.21
CA PHE A 229 14.47 -6.90 -3.83
C PHE A 229 13.99 -8.00 -2.83
N PRO A 230 14.71 -9.13 -2.71
CA PRO A 230 14.38 -10.19 -1.75
C PRO A 230 14.62 -9.73 -0.29
N PRO A 231 14.10 -10.45 0.73
CA PRO A 231 14.12 -10.02 2.14
C PRO A 231 15.47 -10.29 2.83
N THR A 232 16.55 -9.72 2.31
CA THR A 232 17.89 -9.69 2.91
C THR A 232 17.99 -8.61 3.99
N ASP A 233 18.94 -8.72 4.91
CA ASP A 233 19.13 -7.73 5.99
C ASP A 233 19.39 -6.31 5.43
N ALA A 234 20.05 -6.21 4.27
CA ALA A 234 20.29 -4.94 3.59
C ALA A 234 19.00 -4.33 3.02
N ASN A 235 18.18 -5.13 2.32
CA ASN A 235 16.93 -4.66 1.74
C ASN A 235 15.89 -4.31 2.82
N LYS A 236 15.91 -5.02 3.97
CA LYS A 236 15.08 -4.66 5.14
C LYS A 236 15.50 -3.33 5.77
N GLU A 237 16.79 -3.01 5.80
CA GLU A 237 17.24 -1.67 6.23
C GLU A 237 16.76 -0.60 5.26
N THR A 238 16.89 -0.82 3.94
CA THR A 238 16.39 0.10 2.90
C THR A 238 14.88 0.33 3.01
N ALA A 239 14.09 -0.73 3.17
CA ALA A 239 12.63 -0.64 3.34
C ALA A 239 12.24 0.05 4.66
N TYR A 240 13.03 -0.09 5.72
CA TYR A 240 12.81 0.60 6.98
C TYR A 240 13.10 2.11 6.87
N GLN A 241 14.22 2.49 6.25
CA GLN A 241 14.52 3.91 5.99
C GLN A 241 13.47 4.54 5.06
N GLY A 242 12.99 3.79 4.07
CA GLY A 242 11.87 4.20 3.21
C GLY A 242 10.59 4.47 4.00
N LEU A 243 10.20 3.56 4.91
CA LEU A 243 9.05 3.78 5.79
C LEU A 243 9.23 5.01 6.69
N LEU A 244 10.42 5.28 7.23
CA LEU A 244 10.66 6.47 8.05
C LEU A 244 10.45 7.78 7.27
N LEU A 245 10.84 7.83 5.99
CA LEU A 245 10.55 8.98 5.12
C LEU A 245 9.04 9.11 4.90
N ALA A 246 8.35 8.00 4.63
CA ALA A 246 6.91 8.02 4.42
C ALA A 246 6.13 8.49 5.68
N LEU A 247 6.57 8.08 6.86
CA LEU A 247 5.98 8.48 8.15
C LEU A 247 6.12 9.98 8.47
N GLU A 248 7.15 10.66 7.94
CA GLU A 248 7.29 12.12 8.03
C GLU A 248 6.25 12.84 7.16
N GLU A 249 6.05 12.37 5.92
CA GLU A 249 5.04 12.94 4.99
C GLU A 249 3.59 12.65 5.40
N LEU A 250 3.32 11.48 5.98
CA LEU A 250 2.01 11.15 6.55
C LEU A 250 1.66 12.06 7.72
N ALA A 251 2.61 12.27 8.65
CA ALA A 251 2.43 13.15 9.79
C ALA A 251 2.29 14.63 9.37
N SER A 252 3.04 15.08 8.36
CA SER A 252 2.94 16.44 7.81
C SER A 252 1.59 16.71 7.12
N ASN A 253 0.95 15.67 6.56
CA ASN A 253 -0.37 15.73 5.95
C ASN A 253 -1.54 15.47 6.92
N GLY A 254 -1.28 15.33 8.22
CA GLY A 254 -2.33 15.14 9.23
C GLY A 254 -2.91 13.73 9.31
N ILE A 255 -2.23 12.75 8.71
CA ILE A 255 -2.69 11.36 8.64
C ILE A 255 -2.19 10.62 9.89
N THR A 256 -3.12 10.04 10.66
CA THR A 256 -2.84 9.34 11.92
C THR A 256 -3.19 7.86 11.87
N THR A 257 -3.93 7.41 10.84
CA THR A 257 -4.26 6.00 10.61
C THR A 257 -4.07 5.66 9.15
N VAL A 258 -3.49 4.49 8.87
CA VAL A 258 -3.22 4.03 7.51
C VAL A 258 -3.60 2.56 7.31
N SER A 259 -3.73 2.18 6.05
CA SER A 259 -3.73 0.77 5.64
C SER A 259 -2.84 0.60 4.41
N ASP A 260 -1.61 0.16 4.65
CA ASP A 260 -0.67 -0.25 3.61
C ASP A 260 -1.25 -1.40 2.77
N ALA A 261 -1.40 -1.17 1.47
CA ALA A 261 -1.83 -2.14 0.48
C ALA A 261 -0.66 -2.91 -0.15
N GLY A 262 0.57 -2.44 0.10
CA GLY A 262 1.83 -2.98 -0.40
C GLY A 262 2.46 -4.01 0.52
N GLY A 263 1.72 -4.78 1.32
CA GLY A 263 2.27 -5.85 2.17
C GLY A 263 2.83 -7.05 1.41
N PHE A 264 3.79 -6.79 0.52
CA PHE A 264 4.56 -7.72 -0.30
C PHE A 264 5.52 -8.49 0.59
N TRP A 265 4.98 -9.49 1.29
CA TRP A 265 5.70 -10.27 2.31
C TRP A 265 6.86 -11.13 1.80
N ARG A 266 7.11 -11.12 0.49
CA ARG A 266 8.28 -11.70 -0.18
C ARG A 266 9.36 -10.66 -0.53
N GLN A 267 9.15 -9.37 -0.25
CA GLN A 267 9.94 -8.23 -0.74
C GLN A 267 10.41 -7.28 0.37
N ALA A 268 10.78 -7.83 1.55
CA ALA A 268 11.35 -7.09 2.69
C ALA A 268 10.44 -6.06 3.42
N GLN A 269 9.18 -5.86 3.02
CA GLN A 269 8.39 -4.70 3.44
C GLN A 269 7.71 -4.83 4.82
N THR A 270 7.30 -6.05 5.21
CA THR A 270 6.48 -6.24 6.41
C THR A 270 7.21 -5.88 7.71
N GLU A 271 8.49 -6.23 7.79
CA GLU A 271 9.32 -6.09 8.99
C GLU A 271 9.63 -4.63 9.37
N SER A 272 9.58 -3.70 8.40
CA SER A 272 9.76 -2.26 8.63
C SER A 272 8.77 -1.73 9.67
N TRP A 273 7.51 -2.17 9.62
CA TRP A 273 6.45 -1.71 10.51
C TRP A 273 6.64 -2.16 11.96
N ALA A 274 7.00 -3.44 12.18
CA ALA A 274 7.33 -3.95 13.50
C ALA A 274 8.46 -3.14 14.13
N ARG A 275 9.54 -2.95 13.38
CA ARG A 275 10.71 -2.18 13.83
C ARG A 275 10.37 -0.71 14.12
N ALA A 276 9.50 -0.09 13.32
CA ALA A 276 9.07 1.28 13.56
C ALA A 276 8.34 1.43 14.91
N GLU A 277 7.50 0.46 15.30
CA GLU A 277 6.88 0.47 16.62
C GLU A 277 7.87 0.11 17.75
N GLU A 278 8.71 -0.91 17.55
CA GLU A 278 9.75 -1.31 18.53
C GLU A 278 10.75 -0.19 18.86
N GLU A 279 11.09 0.65 17.87
CA GLU A 279 11.97 1.83 18.04
C GLU A 279 11.22 3.11 18.46
N GLY A 280 9.89 3.08 18.57
CA GLY A 280 9.07 4.24 18.93
C GLY A 280 9.03 5.34 17.85
N ALA A 281 9.20 4.96 16.58
CA ALA A 281 9.23 5.85 15.42
C ALA A 281 7.92 5.83 14.60
N LEU A 282 6.99 4.92 14.89
CA LEU A 282 5.74 4.76 14.15
C LEU A 282 4.74 5.89 14.49
N THR A 283 4.49 6.79 13.54
CA THR A 283 3.61 7.97 13.67
C THR A 283 2.17 7.74 13.23
N VAL A 284 1.76 6.48 12.96
CA VAL A 284 0.40 6.14 12.51
C VAL A 284 -0.09 4.83 13.11
N ARG A 285 -1.40 4.70 13.28
CA ARG A 285 -2.05 3.40 13.55
C ARG A 285 -2.24 2.66 12.22
N ALA A 286 -1.47 1.59 12.00
CA ALA A 286 -1.36 0.88 10.74
C ALA A 286 -2.15 -0.44 10.75
N SER A 287 -3.16 -0.54 9.89
CA SER A 287 -4.01 -1.73 9.73
C SER A 287 -3.77 -2.36 8.36
N ASN A 288 -2.63 -3.02 8.19
CA ASN A 288 -2.05 -3.31 6.88
C ASN A 288 -2.58 -4.59 6.22
N ALA A 289 -2.48 -4.65 4.90
CA ALA A 289 -2.93 -5.74 4.06
C ALA A 289 -1.77 -6.59 3.53
N LEU A 290 -1.86 -7.92 3.67
CA LEU A 290 -0.92 -8.85 3.04
C LEU A 290 -1.32 -9.10 1.59
N TYR A 291 -0.36 -9.00 0.66
CA TYR A 291 -0.60 -9.29 -0.75
C TYR A 291 -0.84 -10.79 -0.98
N ILE A 292 -1.86 -11.13 -1.77
CA ILE A 292 -2.21 -12.51 -2.12
C ILE A 292 -1.75 -12.80 -3.54
N TYR A 293 -0.77 -13.70 -3.68
CA TYR A 293 -0.15 -14.03 -4.96
C TYR A 293 -1.02 -15.03 -5.74
N PRO A 294 -1.59 -14.70 -6.92
CA PRO A 294 -2.47 -15.61 -7.66
C PRO A 294 -1.74 -16.80 -8.28
N ASP A 295 -0.41 -16.75 -8.38
CA ASP A 295 0.42 -17.82 -8.94
C ASP A 295 0.90 -18.86 -7.91
N GLU A 296 0.59 -18.65 -6.62
CA GLU A 296 0.79 -19.65 -5.56
C GLU A 296 -0.56 -20.17 -5.04
N PRO A 297 -0.79 -21.49 -4.94
CA PRO A 297 -2.04 -22.03 -4.37
C PRO A 297 -2.30 -21.48 -2.96
N ILE A 298 -3.52 -20.98 -2.70
CA ILE A 298 -3.87 -20.34 -1.41
C ILE A 298 -3.58 -21.24 -0.20
N ALA A 299 -3.75 -22.57 -0.33
CA ALA A 299 -3.43 -23.53 0.72
C ALA A 299 -1.94 -23.56 1.13
N GLU A 300 -1.03 -23.13 0.26
CA GLU A 300 0.42 -23.00 0.53
C GLU A 300 0.77 -21.61 1.10
N GLN A 301 -0.04 -20.59 0.80
CA GLN A 301 0.08 -19.24 1.36
C GLN A 301 -0.44 -19.13 2.80
N ILE A 302 -1.58 -19.75 3.13
CA ILE A 302 -2.26 -19.63 4.44
C ILE A 302 -1.30 -19.80 5.64
N PRO A 303 -0.39 -20.81 5.71
CA PRO A 303 0.55 -20.92 6.84
C PRO A 303 1.52 -19.74 6.96
N LYS A 304 1.95 -19.16 5.83
CA LYS A 304 2.88 -18.01 5.77
C LYS A 304 2.19 -16.70 6.13
N LEU A 305 0.91 -16.57 5.77
CA LEU A 305 0.06 -15.45 6.15
C LEU A 305 -0.25 -15.51 7.65
N GLN A 306 -0.66 -16.67 8.17
CA GLN A 306 -0.93 -16.85 9.60
C GLN A 306 0.32 -16.56 10.46
N GLU A 307 1.50 -17.01 10.05
CA GLU A 307 2.78 -16.68 10.72
C GLU A 307 2.95 -15.16 10.91
N ARG A 308 2.52 -14.36 9.93
CA ARG A 308 2.58 -12.90 10.00
C ARG A 308 1.48 -12.34 10.88
N VAL A 309 0.22 -12.74 10.68
CA VAL A 309 -0.90 -12.35 11.55
C VAL A 309 -0.55 -12.56 13.04
N ASP A 310 0.01 -13.74 13.37
CA ASP A 310 0.45 -14.09 14.72
C ASP A 310 1.64 -13.24 15.20
N ALA A 311 2.60 -12.92 14.32
CA ALA A 311 3.76 -12.10 14.65
C ALA A 311 3.39 -10.66 15.04
N TYR A 312 2.36 -10.08 14.42
CA TYR A 312 1.91 -8.71 14.72
C TYR A 312 0.79 -8.65 15.78
N ALA A 313 0.30 -9.78 16.29
CA ALA A 313 -0.87 -9.83 17.18
C ALA A 313 -0.71 -9.19 18.58
N ASN A 314 0.49 -8.73 18.96
CA ASN A 314 0.77 -8.11 20.26
C ASN A 314 1.28 -6.65 20.16
N TYR A 315 1.28 -6.08 18.95
CA TYR A 315 1.60 -4.68 18.70
C TYR A 315 0.35 -3.79 18.94
N GLU A 316 0.56 -2.52 19.28
CA GLU A 316 -0.50 -1.56 19.61
C GLU A 316 -0.89 -0.68 18.41
N LEU A 317 0.08 -0.33 17.56
CA LEU A 317 -0.09 0.57 16.42
C LEU A 317 -0.07 -0.18 15.09
N VAL A 318 0.79 -1.19 14.88
CA VAL A 318 0.78 -2.05 13.68
C VAL A 318 -0.02 -3.34 13.86
N ARG A 319 -0.79 -3.70 12.84
CA ARG A 319 -1.28 -5.07 12.63
C ARG A 319 -1.36 -5.41 11.14
N PHE A 320 -1.30 -6.71 10.83
CA PHE A 320 -1.61 -7.24 9.49
C PHE A 320 -2.89 -8.07 9.59
N ASN A 321 -4.03 -7.46 9.31
CA ASN A 321 -5.37 -8.05 9.46
C ASN A 321 -6.24 -7.92 8.20
N GLN A 322 -5.65 -7.49 7.07
CA GLN A 322 -6.31 -7.42 5.77
C GLN A 322 -5.60 -8.29 4.73
N ALA A 323 -6.30 -8.64 3.66
CA ALA A 323 -5.76 -9.31 2.47
C ALA A 323 -5.97 -8.44 1.24
N LYS A 324 -4.88 -7.90 0.64
CA LYS A 324 -4.93 -7.20 -0.64
C LYS A 324 -4.96 -8.25 -1.75
N ILE A 325 -6.06 -8.25 -2.50
CA ILE A 325 -6.31 -9.20 -3.57
C ILE A 325 -6.71 -8.43 -4.83
N TYR A 326 -6.13 -8.80 -5.96
CA TYR A 326 -6.47 -8.23 -7.25
C TYR A 326 -7.52 -9.10 -7.92
N VAL A 327 -8.60 -8.48 -8.41
CA VAL A 327 -9.63 -9.17 -9.19
C VAL A 327 -9.39 -8.96 -10.67
N ASP A 328 -8.96 -7.75 -11.03
CA ASP A 328 -8.59 -7.31 -12.36
C ASP A 328 -7.40 -6.34 -12.32
N GLY A 329 -6.99 -5.82 -13.49
CA GLY A 329 -5.92 -4.83 -13.63
C GLY A 329 -6.43 -3.38 -13.58
N ILE A 330 -5.92 -2.54 -14.48
CA ILE A 330 -6.30 -1.12 -14.63
C ILE A 330 -6.84 -0.80 -16.03
N LEU A 331 -7.63 0.28 -16.14
CA LEU A 331 -8.30 0.65 -17.39
C LEU A 331 -7.33 1.23 -18.43
N SER A 332 -6.30 1.97 -18.01
CA SER A 332 -5.28 2.60 -18.86
C SER A 332 -4.28 1.62 -19.49
N LEU A 333 -4.24 0.36 -19.03
CA LEU A 333 -3.49 -0.71 -19.70
C LEU A 333 -4.41 -1.70 -20.42
N SER A 334 -5.72 -1.41 -20.49
CA SER A 334 -6.79 -2.31 -20.95
C SER A 334 -6.89 -3.66 -20.19
N THR A 335 -6.36 -3.76 -18.98
CA THR A 335 -6.29 -5.01 -18.19
C THR A 335 -7.45 -5.17 -17.20
N GLY A 336 -8.09 -4.09 -16.76
CA GLY A 336 -9.31 -4.09 -15.93
C GLY A 336 -10.47 -4.85 -16.57
N LYS A 337 -11.29 -5.54 -15.78
CA LYS A 337 -12.24 -6.57 -16.25
C LYS A 337 -13.61 -5.97 -16.53
N LEU A 338 -13.97 -5.93 -17.82
CA LEU A 338 -15.19 -5.29 -18.29
C LEU A 338 -16.29 -6.28 -18.71
N TYR A 339 -17.55 -5.84 -18.67
CA TYR A 339 -18.67 -6.51 -19.34
C TYR A 339 -18.60 -6.34 -20.87
N ASP A 340 -18.39 -5.10 -21.31
CA ASP A 340 -18.31 -4.74 -22.72
C ASP A 340 -16.85 -4.56 -23.18
N PRO A 341 -16.48 -4.93 -24.43
CA PRO A 341 -15.10 -4.85 -24.88
C PRO A 341 -14.48 -3.46 -24.76
N TYR A 342 -13.16 -3.40 -24.61
CA TYR A 342 -12.42 -2.16 -24.80
C TYR A 342 -12.55 -1.65 -26.24
N THR A 343 -12.53 -0.33 -26.38
CA THR A 343 -12.43 0.36 -27.67
C THR A 343 -10.98 0.34 -28.17
N LEU A 344 -10.01 0.47 -27.25
CA LEU A 344 -8.57 0.29 -27.48
C LEU A 344 -8.05 -0.90 -26.66
N ASP A 345 -7.56 -1.93 -27.33
CA ASP A 345 -6.86 -3.08 -26.74
C ASP A 345 -5.35 -2.84 -26.89
N LEU A 346 -4.72 -2.25 -25.86
CA LEU A 346 -3.34 -1.73 -25.92
C LEU A 346 -2.31 -2.81 -26.27
N TYR A 347 -2.58 -4.07 -25.93
CA TYR A 347 -1.65 -5.19 -26.11
C TYR A 347 -2.07 -6.16 -27.22
N GLN A 348 -3.00 -5.77 -28.10
CA GLN A 348 -3.57 -6.68 -29.10
C GLN A 348 -2.50 -7.35 -29.99
N LEU A 349 -1.40 -6.64 -30.31
CA LEU A 349 -0.31 -7.17 -31.14
C LEU A 349 0.71 -8.02 -30.38
N TYR A 350 0.80 -7.88 -29.05
CA TYR A 350 1.90 -8.43 -28.25
C TYR A 350 1.46 -9.45 -27.19
N ARG A 351 0.15 -9.64 -26.98
CA ARG A 351 -0.41 -10.62 -26.03
C ARG A 351 -0.51 -12.02 -26.64
N ASP A 352 -0.10 -13.04 -25.90
CA ASP A 352 -0.26 -14.47 -26.28
C ASP A 352 -1.69 -14.97 -25.95
N ASP A 353 -2.67 -14.44 -26.68
CA ASP A 353 -4.09 -14.76 -26.50
C ASP A 353 -4.84 -14.88 -27.85
N THR A 354 -5.96 -15.60 -27.84
CA THR A 354 -6.78 -15.90 -29.02
C THR A 354 -8.05 -15.05 -29.14
N THR A 355 -8.26 -14.05 -28.27
CA THR A 355 -9.41 -13.16 -28.35
C THR A 355 -9.42 -12.39 -29.67
N ALA A 356 -10.58 -12.38 -30.34
CA ALA A 356 -10.73 -11.68 -31.60
C ALA A 356 -10.62 -10.15 -31.42
N ALA A 357 -10.11 -9.46 -32.44
CA ALA A 357 -9.99 -8.00 -32.46
C ALA A 357 -11.28 -7.29 -32.04
N GLY A 358 -11.17 -6.34 -31.10
CA GLY A 358 -12.33 -5.61 -30.55
C GLY A 358 -13.29 -6.47 -29.70
N GLN A 359 -12.85 -7.63 -29.18
CA GLN A 359 -13.61 -8.44 -28.22
C GLN A 359 -12.95 -8.57 -26.84
N TRP A 360 -11.76 -7.97 -26.67
CA TRP A 360 -11.00 -7.95 -25.42
C TRP A 360 -11.73 -7.18 -24.32
N ARG A 361 -11.71 -7.72 -23.10
CA ARG A 361 -12.47 -7.25 -21.94
C ARG A 361 -11.62 -7.18 -20.66
N GLY A 362 -10.29 -7.13 -20.80
CA GLY A 362 -9.39 -7.41 -19.68
C GLY A 362 -9.49 -8.87 -19.20
N PHE A 363 -8.84 -9.17 -18.08
CA PHE A 363 -8.74 -10.53 -17.56
C PHE A 363 -9.06 -10.62 -16.06
N GLU A 364 -9.25 -11.84 -15.57
CA GLU A 364 -9.51 -12.14 -14.16
C GLU A 364 -8.20 -12.62 -13.52
N TYR A 365 -7.76 -11.96 -12.44
CA TYR A 365 -6.45 -12.24 -11.82
C TYR A 365 -6.32 -13.69 -11.31
N PHE A 366 -7.43 -14.28 -10.85
CA PHE A 366 -7.52 -15.66 -10.37
C PHE A 366 -8.08 -16.64 -11.41
N GLY A 367 -8.21 -16.21 -12.67
CA GLY A 367 -8.62 -17.03 -13.83
C GLY A 367 -10.10 -17.41 -13.90
N ASP A 368 -10.76 -17.65 -12.75
CA ASP A 368 -12.21 -17.85 -12.66
C ASP A 368 -12.79 -17.48 -11.29
N ASN A 369 -14.10 -17.20 -11.28
CA ASN A 369 -14.90 -16.85 -10.10
C ASN A 369 -14.93 -17.96 -9.02
N VAL A 370 -14.86 -19.24 -9.37
CA VAL A 370 -14.86 -20.33 -8.37
C VAL A 370 -13.56 -20.30 -7.55
N THR A 371 -12.45 -20.02 -8.23
CA THR A 371 -11.13 -19.84 -7.61
C THR A 371 -11.10 -18.58 -6.74
N LEU A 372 -11.61 -17.44 -7.24
CA LEU A 372 -11.73 -16.20 -6.46
C LEU A 372 -12.55 -16.41 -5.16
N ASN A 373 -13.69 -17.09 -5.27
CA ASN A 373 -14.58 -17.37 -4.13
C ASN A 373 -13.89 -18.29 -3.10
N ALA A 374 -13.20 -19.33 -3.55
CA ALA A 374 -12.47 -20.24 -2.66
C ALA A 374 -11.28 -19.56 -1.95
N VAL A 375 -10.56 -18.66 -2.64
CA VAL A 375 -9.49 -17.84 -2.06
C VAL A 375 -10.06 -16.89 -1.00
N THR A 376 -11.14 -16.20 -1.33
CA THR A 376 -11.86 -15.28 -0.42
C THR A 376 -12.36 -16.01 0.82
N GLU A 377 -13.02 -17.17 0.65
CA GLU A 377 -13.50 -17.99 1.78
C GLU A 377 -12.34 -18.45 2.69
N ALA A 378 -11.21 -18.86 2.13
CA ALA A 378 -10.05 -19.27 2.92
C ALA A 378 -9.45 -18.13 3.75
N LEU A 379 -9.35 -16.92 3.17
CA LEU A 379 -8.81 -15.73 3.83
C LEU A 379 -9.74 -15.19 4.92
N VAL A 380 -11.05 -15.15 4.65
CA VAL A 380 -12.04 -14.74 5.66
C VAL A 380 -12.11 -15.73 6.82
N ASN A 381 -12.03 -17.04 6.56
CA ASN A 381 -11.93 -18.05 7.62
C ASN A 381 -10.65 -17.96 8.46
N MET A 382 -9.59 -17.30 7.96
CA MET A 382 -8.36 -17.01 8.70
C MET A 382 -8.46 -15.73 9.55
N GLY A 383 -9.50 -14.92 9.37
CA GLY A 383 -9.67 -13.65 10.10
C GLY A 383 -9.14 -12.41 9.37
N LEU A 384 -8.90 -12.46 8.06
CA LEU A 384 -8.49 -11.28 7.26
C LEU A 384 -9.66 -10.57 6.57
N GLN A 385 -9.83 -9.27 6.79
CA GLN A 385 -10.75 -8.46 5.99
C GLN A 385 -10.26 -8.36 4.54
N MET A 386 -11.18 -8.48 3.59
CA MET A 386 -10.84 -8.43 2.17
C MET A 386 -10.68 -6.99 1.66
N HIS A 387 -9.56 -6.73 0.98
CA HIS A 387 -9.27 -5.52 0.23
C HIS A 387 -9.13 -5.87 -1.25
N PHE A 388 -10.25 -5.79 -1.98
CA PHE A 388 -10.30 -6.09 -3.41
C PHE A 388 -9.91 -4.86 -4.24
N HIS A 389 -8.86 -4.98 -5.05
CA HIS A 389 -8.59 -4.09 -6.18
C HIS A 389 -9.57 -4.42 -7.32
N VAL A 390 -10.38 -3.43 -7.71
CA VAL A 390 -11.35 -3.53 -8.82
C VAL A 390 -11.41 -2.22 -9.62
N THR A 391 -11.08 -2.25 -10.91
CA THR A 391 -11.27 -1.06 -11.78
C THR A 391 -12.42 -1.19 -12.77
N GLY A 392 -12.65 -2.39 -13.30
CA GLY A 392 -13.73 -2.67 -14.25
C GLY A 392 -15.07 -3.00 -13.60
N ASP A 393 -16.16 -2.77 -14.34
CA ASP A 393 -17.54 -3.01 -13.89
C ASP A 393 -17.82 -4.50 -13.58
N HIS A 394 -17.31 -5.40 -14.41
CA HIS A 394 -17.41 -6.84 -14.18
C HIS A 394 -16.42 -7.31 -13.10
N GLY A 395 -15.26 -6.66 -12.94
CA GLY A 395 -14.37 -6.85 -11.79
C GLY A 395 -15.07 -6.56 -10.46
N ALA A 396 -15.79 -5.45 -10.38
CA ALA A 396 -16.61 -5.09 -9.21
C ALA A 396 -17.69 -6.16 -8.92
N ARG A 397 -18.40 -6.66 -9.94
CA ARG A 397 -19.37 -7.76 -9.78
C ARG A 397 -18.73 -9.01 -9.17
N LEU A 398 -17.59 -9.44 -9.69
CA LEU A 398 -16.90 -10.65 -9.22
C LEU A 398 -16.49 -10.54 -7.75
N ALA A 399 -16.02 -9.37 -7.31
CA ALA A 399 -15.70 -9.12 -5.90
C ALA A 399 -16.95 -9.16 -4.99
N LEU A 400 -18.06 -8.54 -5.43
CA LEU A 400 -19.34 -8.57 -4.70
C LEU A 400 -19.92 -9.99 -4.61
N GLU A 401 -19.80 -10.78 -5.68
CA GLU A 401 -20.18 -12.20 -5.68
C GLU A 401 -19.32 -13.03 -4.72
N ALA A 402 -18.02 -12.80 -4.65
CA ALA A 402 -17.13 -13.47 -3.71
C ALA A 402 -17.49 -13.18 -2.25
N ILE A 403 -17.78 -11.93 -1.93
CA ILE A 403 -18.25 -11.52 -0.59
C ILE A 403 -19.61 -12.18 -0.28
N SER A 404 -20.55 -12.16 -1.23
CA SER A 404 -21.86 -12.79 -1.07
C SER A 404 -21.75 -14.32 -0.87
N ALA A 405 -20.85 -14.99 -1.60
CA ALA A 405 -20.61 -16.42 -1.47
C ALA A 405 -20.10 -16.80 -0.07
N VAL A 406 -19.18 -16.01 0.50
CA VAL A 406 -18.67 -16.21 1.87
C VAL A 406 -19.77 -15.98 2.92
N GLN A 407 -20.59 -14.93 2.77
CA GLN A 407 -21.72 -14.70 3.66
C GLN A 407 -22.75 -15.84 3.58
N GLN A 408 -23.02 -16.36 2.38
CA GLN A 408 -23.92 -17.50 2.17
C GLN A 408 -23.37 -18.83 2.70
N SER A 409 -22.05 -19.01 2.78
CA SER A 409 -21.45 -20.22 3.37
C SER A 409 -21.65 -20.32 4.89
N GLY A 410 -22.03 -19.21 5.53
CA GLY A 410 -22.18 -19.11 6.99
C GLY A 410 -20.85 -18.94 7.72
N THR A 411 -19.77 -18.62 7.00
CA THR A 411 -18.51 -18.16 7.58
C THR A 411 -18.78 -16.94 8.46
N ALA A 412 -18.12 -16.86 9.62
CA ALA A 412 -18.30 -15.75 10.53
C ALA A 412 -17.81 -14.45 9.87
N SER A 413 -18.72 -13.48 9.68
CA SER A 413 -18.37 -12.21 9.08
C SER A 413 -17.42 -11.43 9.98
N ILE A 414 -16.20 -11.24 9.49
CA ILE A 414 -15.29 -10.17 9.89
C ILE A 414 -15.50 -9.04 8.88
N GLY A 415 -15.54 -7.79 9.33
CA GLY A 415 -15.90 -6.74 8.39
C GLY A 415 -15.82 -5.32 8.95
N PRO A 416 -16.11 -4.34 8.09
CA PRO A 416 -16.57 -4.53 6.70
C PRO A 416 -15.45 -4.99 5.74
N HIS A 417 -15.82 -5.52 4.59
CA HIS A 417 -14.90 -5.73 3.46
C HIS A 417 -14.93 -4.50 2.55
N ARG A 418 -13.93 -4.35 1.66
CA ARG A 418 -13.90 -3.24 0.70
C ARG A 418 -13.56 -3.66 -0.72
N LEU A 419 -14.15 -2.92 -1.65
CA LEU A 419 -13.70 -2.78 -3.03
C LEU A 419 -13.02 -1.41 -3.12
N THR A 420 -11.81 -1.36 -3.68
CA THR A 420 -11.06 -0.11 -3.89
C THR A 420 -10.94 0.23 -5.37
N HIS A 421 -10.65 1.49 -5.66
CA HIS A 421 -10.75 2.14 -6.98
C HIS A 421 -12.19 2.30 -7.47
N CYS A 422 -12.88 1.19 -7.76
CA CYS A 422 -14.24 1.18 -8.29
C CYS A 422 -14.44 2.16 -9.47
N TYR A 423 -13.45 2.27 -10.37
CA TYR A 423 -13.47 3.24 -11.48
C TYR A 423 -14.71 3.07 -12.35
N MET A 424 -15.16 1.82 -12.54
CA MET A 424 -16.46 1.46 -13.09
C MET A 424 -17.22 0.56 -12.13
N VAL A 425 -18.51 0.86 -11.92
CA VAL A 425 -19.48 -0.01 -11.22
C VAL A 425 -20.81 0.08 -11.97
N ASP A 426 -21.32 -1.08 -12.41
CA ASP A 426 -22.62 -1.17 -13.09
C ASP A 426 -23.76 -0.63 -12.20
N GLU A 427 -24.80 -0.05 -12.80
CA GLU A 427 -25.92 0.53 -12.05
C GLU A 427 -26.64 -0.51 -11.17
N LEU A 428 -26.70 -1.77 -11.61
CA LEU A 428 -27.32 -2.89 -10.90
C LEU A 428 -26.47 -3.42 -9.73
N ASP A 429 -25.21 -3.02 -9.65
CA ASP A 429 -24.24 -3.48 -8.64
C ASP A 429 -24.16 -2.52 -7.44
N ARG A 430 -24.44 -1.23 -7.65
CA ARG A 430 -24.32 -0.19 -6.60
C ARG A 430 -25.11 -0.49 -5.32
N PRO A 431 -26.37 -0.98 -5.36
CA PRO A 431 -27.12 -1.30 -4.14
C PRO A 431 -26.53 -2.47 -3.34
N LEU A 432 -25.70 -3.31 -3.95
CA LEU A 432 -25.08 -4.46 -3.27
C LEU A 432 -24.03 -4.03 -2.25
N PHE A 433 -23.49 -2.82 -2.35
CA PHE A 433 -22.60 -2.26 -1.34
C PHE A 433 -23.31 -2.10 0.02
N GLU A 434 -24.54 -1.54 0.03
CA GLU A 434 -25.36 -1.48 1.24
C GLU A 434 -25.82 -2.89 1.66
N GLU A 435 -26.34 -3.71 0.73
CA GLU A 435 -26.90 -5.03 1.04
C GLU A 435 -25.87 -5.98 1.69
N LEU A 436 -24.62 -5.96 1.20
CA LEU A 436 -23.54 -6.84 1.67
C LEU A 436 -22.70 -6.20 2.80
N GLY A 437 -22.91 -4.93 3.12
CA GLY A 437 -22.08 -4.20 4.10
C GLY A 437 -20.64 -3.95 3.63
N VAL A 438 -20.48 -3.64 2.34
CA VAL A 438 -19.20 -3.44 1.66
C VAL A 438 -18.89 -1.95 1.53
N VAL A 439 -17.65 -1.59 1.82
CA VAL A 439 -17.14 -0.22 1.65
C VAL A 439 -16.67 -0.01 0.21
N ALA A 440 -17.05 1.13 -0.37
CA ALA A 440 -16.45 1.64 -1.59
C ALA A 440 -15.32 2.61 -1.21
N ASP A 441 -14.10 2.24 -1.55
CA ASP A 441 -12.89 3.01 -1.25
C ASP A 441 -12.34 3.64 -2.53
N LEU A 442 -12.32 4.97 -2.60
CA LEU A 442 -12.21 5.69 -3.89
C LEU A 442 -11.07 6.71 -3.88
N GLN A 443 -10.24 6.67 -4.92
CA GLN A 443 -9.14 7.60 -5.15
C GLN A 443 -9.62 8.69 -6.11
N LEU A 444 -9.81 9.90 -5.58
CA LEU A 444 -10.33 11.06 -6.31
C LEU A 444 -9.36 12.23 -6.21
N ALA A 445 -8.19 12.07 -6.83
CA ALA A 445 -7.16 13.08 -6.95
C ALA A 445 -7.37 13.97 -8.21
N PRO A 446 -6.66 15.12 -8.33
CA PRO A 446 -6.83 16.03 -9.47
C PRO A 446 -6.48 15.40 -10.84
N THR A 447 -5.49 14.52 -10.84
CA THR A 447 -4.96 13.68 -11.94
C THR A 447 -6.06 12.90 -12.67
N SER A 448 -6.84 12.09 -11.93
CA SER A 448 -7.93 11.26 -12.45
C SER A 448 -9.16 12.03 -12.92
N LEU A 449 -9.09 13.36 -12.89
CA LEU A 449 -10.14 14.30 -13.31
C LEU A 449 -9.65 15.34 -14.32
N THR A 450 -8.43 15.18 -14.86
CA THR A 450 -7.90 16.04 -15.92
C THR A 450 -8.62 15.79 -17.26
N ALA A 451 -8.58 16.80 -18.15
CA ALA A 451 -9.12 16.66 -19.50
C ALA A 451 -8.34 15.63 -20.35
N ASP A 452 -7.04 15.49 -20.09
CA ASP A 452 -6.18 14.55 -20.80
C ASP A 452 -6.47 13.10 -20.34
N TYR A 453 -6.58 12.86 -19.02
CA TYR A 453 -7.03 11.57 -18.50
C TYR A 453 -8.43 11.17 -19.03
N GLN A 454 -9.35 12.13 -19.15
CA GLN A 454 -10.67 11.89 -19.76
C GLN A 454 -10.56 11.47 -21.24
N ALA A 455 -9.65 12.10 -22.00
CA ALA A 455 -9.40 11.77 -23.40
C ALA A 455 -8.83 10.35 -23.54
N THR A 456 -7.80 10.01 -22.77
CA THR A 456 -7.25 8.64 -22.68
C THR A 456 -8.35 7.62 -22.36
N MET A 457 -9.14 7.84 -21.31
CA MET A 457 -10.27 6.96 -20.97
C MET A 457 -11.35 6.89 -22.05
N THR A 458 -11.52 7.94 -22.86
CA THR A 458 -12.42 7.94 -24.01
C THR A 458 -11.91 7.04 -25.14
N ASP A 459 -10.60 6.96 -25.34
CA ASP A 459 -10.00 6.05 -26.32
C ASP A 459 -10.06 4.58 -25.84
N PHE A 460 -9.84 4.31 -24.55
CA PHE A 460 -10.00 2.96 -23.97
C PHE A 460 -11.45 2.47 -23.93
N LEU A 461 -12.41 3.31 -23.50
CA LEU A 461 -13.76 2.87 -23.13
C LEU A 461 -14.85 3.38 -24.09
N GLY A 462 -14.55 4.37 -24.93
CA GLY A 462 -15.55 5.15 -25.65
C GLY A 462 -16.25 6.19 -24.77
N ALA A 463 -16.67 7.29 -25.39
CA ALA A 463 -17.12 8.51 -24.70
C ALA A 463 -18.29 8.32 -23.72
N GLU A 464 -19.18 7.34 -23.95
CA GLU A 464 -20.34 7.08 -23.07
C GLU A 464 -19.91 6.49 -21.72
N ARG A 465 -19.02 5.49 -21.73
CA ARG A 465 -18.50 4.85 -20.50
C ARG A 465 -17.47 5.74 -19.80
N ALA A 466 -16.62 6.44 -20.55
CA ALA A 466 -15.66 7.39 -19.98
C ALA A 466 -16.33 8.58 -19.25
N ALA A 467 -17.57 8.94 -19.61
CA ALA A 467 -18.31 10.03 -18.98
C ALA A 467 -18.93 9.66 -17.61
N THR A 468 -18.99 8.38 -17.25
CA THR A 468 -19.61 7.86 -16.02
C THR A 468 -18.62 7.22 -15.04
N LEU A 469 -17.32 7.41 -15.28
CA LEU A 469 -16.24 6.94 -14.40
C LEU A 469 -16.32 7.54 -12.99
N LEU A 470 -15.80 6.77 -12.03
CA LEU A 470 -15.67 7.13 -10.62
C LEU A 470 -17.03 7.55 -9.99
N PRO A 471 -18.02 6.63 -9.94
CA PRO A 471 -19.42 6.89 -9.59
C PRO A 471 -19.64 7.06 -8.06
N ALA A 472 -18.85 7.94 -7.44
CA ALA A 472 -18.75 8.10 -6.00
C ALA A 472 -20.05 8.59 -5.33
N VAL A 473 -20.72 9.55 -5.97
CA VAL A 473 -21.99 10.10 -5.46
C VAL A 473 -23.13 9.11 -5.70
N GLU A 474 -23.08 8.36 -6.80
CA GLU A 474 -24.04 7.29 -7.10
C GLU A 474 -23.95 6.14 -6.11
N LEU A 475 -22.74 5.75 -5.69
CA LEU A 475 -22.52 4.75 -4.65
C LEU A 475 -23.00 5.25 -3.27
N TYR A 476 -22.68 6.50 -2.93
CA TYR A 476 -23.16 7.14 -1.70
C TYR A 476 -24.70 7.23 -1.64
N GLU A 477 -25.34 7.66 -2.72
CA GLU A 477 -26.81 7.70 -2.85
C GLU A 477 -27.45 6.30 -2.86
N ALA A 478 -26.71 5.26 -3.24
CA ALA A 478 -27.10 3.86 -3.15
C ALA A 478 -26.84 3.21 -1.78
N GLY A 479 -26.44 4.00 -0.76
CA GLY A 479 -26.27 3.55 0.63
C GLY A 479 -24.89 2.97 0.96
N ALA A 480 -23.93 2.99 0.03
CA ALA A 480 -22.57 2.53 0.29
C ALA A 480 -21.87 3.43 1.33
N MET A 481 -21.16 2.82 2.29
CA MET A 481 -20.18 3.56 3.07
C MET A 481 -18.98 3.89 2.18
N ILE A 482 -18.65 5.17 2.05
CA ILE A 482 -17.53 5.66 1.23
C ILE A 482 -16.32 5.95 2.12
N THR A 483 -15.15 5.49 1.71
CA THR A 483 -13.86 6.06 2.13
C THR A 483 -13.18 6.75 0.96
N LEU A 484 -12.40 7.78 1.26
CA LEU A 484 -11.55 8.46 0.29
C LEU A 484 -10.10 8.31 0.73
N SER A 485 -9.26 7.83 -0.18
CA SER A 485 -7.86 7.45 0.05
C SER A 485 -6.96 7.98 -1.05
N SER A 486 -5.64 7.84 -0.88
CA SER A 486 -4.66 8.36 -1.85
C SER A 486 -4.22 7.36 -2.90
N ASP A 487 -4.04 6.09 -2.55
CA ASP A 487 -3.20 5.16 -3.31
C ASP A 487 -1.79 5.71 -3.56
N TRP A 488 -1.30 6.55 -2.63
CA TRP A 488 0.03 7.15 -2.68
C TRP A 488 1.11 6.05 -2.68
N ASP A 489 2.07 6.06 -3.59
CA ASP A 489 2.55 7.17 -4.41
C ASP A 489 2.03 7.30 -5.85
N ALA A 490 1.01 6.54 -6.26
CA ALA A 490 0.41 6.70 -7.59
C ALA A 490 -0.33 8.04 -7.78
N ASP A 491 -0.84 8.63 -6.69
CA ASP A 491 -1.60 9.89 -6.68
C ASP A 491 -1.18 10.82 -5.52
N ASP A 492 -1.62 12.09 -5.58
CA ASP A 492 -1.36 13.11 -4.54
C ASP A 492 -1.70 12.59 -3.12
N LEU A 493 -0.85 12.83 -2.12
CA LEU A 493 -1.07 12.35 -0.74
C LEU A 493 -2.12 13.14 0.04
N SER A 494 -2.26 14.45 -0.20
CA SER A 494 -2.95 15.35 0.72
C SER A 494 -4.46 15.09 0.81
N PRO A 495 -5.02 14.88 2.01
CA PRO A 495 -6.46 14.82 2.21
C PRO A 495 -7.17 16.12 1.82
N LEU A 496 -6.53 17.28 2.04
CA LEU A 496 -7.12 18.60 1.76
C LEU A 496 -7.25 18.86 0.24
N VAL A 497 -6.26 18.43 -0.55
CA VAL A 497 -6.31 18.47 -2.01
C VAL A 497 -7.46 17.60 -2.53
N LYS A 498 -7.64 16.39 -1.98
CA LYS A 498 -8.76 15.51 -2.36
C LYS A 498 -10.12 16.05 -1.92
N MET A 499 -10.25 16.60 -0.71
CA MET A 499 -11.49 17.26 -0.25
C MET A 499 -11.92 18.38 -1.20
N GLN A 500 -10.99 19.25 -1.60
CA GLN A 500 -11.23 20.24 -2.66
C GLN A 500 -11.65 19.58 -3.98
N THR A 501 -10.91 18.55 -4.39
CA THR A 501 -11.14 17.85 -5.66
C THR A 501 -12.55 17.26 -5.74
N VAL A 502 -13.01 16.52 -4.74
CA VAL A 502 -14.33 15.88 -4.75
C VAL A 502 -15.50 16.86 -4.65
N LEU A 503 -15.27 18.07 -4.14
CA LEU A 503 -16.23 19.18 -4.14
C LEU A 503 -16.27 19.98 -5.45
N THR A 504 -15.18 19.98 -6.22
CA THR A 504 -15.01 20.83 -7.42
C THR A 504 -14.95 20.06 -8.73
N ARG A 505 -14.93 18.73 -8.69
CA ARG A 505 -14.85 17.85 -9.87
C ARG A 505 -15.92 18.14 -10.93
N THR A 506 -15.47 18.18 -12.19
CA THR A 506 -16.31 18.40 -13.37
C THR A 506 -16.61 17.14 -14.18
N ILE A 507 -15.85 16.07 -13.95
CA ILE A 507 -16.09 14.72 -14.47
C ILE A 507 -16.74 13.92 -13.33
N GLY A 508 -17.87 13.26 -13.60
CA GLY A 508 -18.76 12.73 -12.55
C GLY A 508 -19.47 13.85 -11.77
N ARG A 509 -20.17 13.51 -10.68
CA ARG A 509 -20.82 14.48 -9.80
C ARG A 509 -19.91 14.88 -8.62
N PRO A 510 -19.87 16.16 -8.23
CA PRO A 510 -19.26 16.57 -6.96
C PRO A 510 -20.15 16.20 -5.78
N PHE A 511 -19.53 16.01 -4.61
CA PHE A 511 -20.23 15.89 -3.34
C PHE A 511 -20.82 17.25 -2.90
N PRO A 512 -21.85 17.27 -2.03
CA PRO A 512 -22.63 18.49 -1.77
C PRO A 512 -21.90 19.52 -0.90
N ASP A 513 -21.16 19.07 0.12
CA ASP A 513 -20.57 19.91 1.17
C ASP A 513 -19.43 19.17 1.91
N ILE A 514 -18.63 19.92 2.67
CA ILE A 514 -17.45 19.42 3.37
C ILE A 514 -17.83 18.57 4.59
N GLU A 515 -18.96 18.87 5.24
CA GLU A 515 -19.57 18.08 6.30
C GLU A 515 -19.83 16.63 5.88
N THR A 516 -20.28 16.42 4.64
CA THR A 516 -20.49 15.07 4.06
C THR A 516 -19.15 14.32 3.87
N ILE A 517 -18.07 15.03 3.58
CA ILE A 517 -16.79 14.44 3.16
C ILE A 517 -15.84 14.15 4.33
N ILE A 518 -15.82 14.99 5.37
CA ILE A 518 -14.94 14.79 6.54
C ILE A 518 -15.03 13.36 7.12
N PRO A 519 -16.24 12.75 7.30
CA PRO A 519 -16.36 11.35 7.71
C PRO A 519 -15.64 10.35 6.79
N MET A 520 -15.58 10.61 5.47
CA MET A 520 -14.95 9.74 4.48
C MET A 520 -13.42 9.69 4.61
N PHE A 521 -12.81 10.72 5.20
CA PHE A 521 -11.40 10.81 5.57
C PHE A 521 -11.13 10.56 7.06
N THR A 522 -12.15 10.24 7.87
CA THR A 522 -12.02 10.06 9.32
C THR A 522 -12.81 8.83 9.79
N LEU A 523 -14.05 9.01 10.27
CA LEU A 523 -14.86 7.98 10.92
C LEU A 523 -15.18 6.76 10.03
N ASN A 524 -15.35 6.94 8.72
CA ASN A 524 -15.61 5.81 7.80
C ASN A 524 -14.36 4.95 7.60
N GLY A 525 -13.18 5.58 7.57
CA GLY A 525 -11.90 4.87 7.61
C GLY A 525 -11.74 4.10 8.92
N ALA A 526 -12.13 4.70 10.04
CA ALA A 526 -12.06 4.06 11.34
C ALA A 526 -12.97 2.83 11.41
N LYS A 527 -14.21 2.92 10.92
CA LYS A 527 -15.15 1.79 10.84
C LYS A 527 -14.64 0.69 9.91
N LEU A 528 -14.12 1.06 8.74
CA LEU A 528 -13.52 0.13 7.80
C LEU A 528 -12.38 -0.65 8.44
N LEU A 529 -11.51 0.06 9.16
CA LEU A 529 -10.37 -0.51 9.86
C LEU A 529 -10.72 -0.93 11.30
N GLN A 530 -11.98 -1.16 11.67
CA GLN A 530 -12.39 -1.62 13.03
C GLN A 530 -11.63 -0.89 14.17
N HIS A 531 -11.52 0.42 14.03
CA HIS A 531 -10.83 1.39 14.89
C HIS A 531 -11.80 2.49 15.37
N ASP A 532 -13.10 2.43 15.02
CA ASP A 532 -14.09 3.46 15.36
C ASP A 532 -14.44 3.51 16.85
N ASP A 533 -14.16 2.46 17.62
CA ASP A 533 -14.16 2.50 19.09
C ASP A 533 -12.95 3.29 19.67
N LEU A 534 -11.90 3.53 18.86
CA LEU A 534 -10.61 4.08 19.29
C LEU A 534 -10.32 5.48 18.75
N THR A 535 -10.79 5.80 17.54
CA THR A 535 -10.39 7.00 16.77
C THR A 535 -11.44 7.33 15.68
N GLY A 536 -11.15 8.30 14.80
CA GLY A 536 -12.02 8.73 13.69
C GLY A 536 -13.10 9.76 14.08
N SER A 537 -13.28 10.03 15.37
CA SER A 537 -14.10 11.13 15.91
C SER A 537 -13.54 11.59 17.25
N ILE A 538 -13.84 12.83 17.65
CA ILE A 538 -13.38 13.45 18.90
C ILE A 538 -14.45 13.19 19.98
N GLU A 539 -14.38 12.02 20.61
CA GLU A 539 -15.34 11.57 21.64
C GLU A 539 -14.62 11.15 22.92
N VAL A 540 -15.29 11.32 24.07
CA VAL A 540 -14.74 10.89 25.37
C VAL A 540 -14.57 9.37 25.40
N GLY A 541 -13.34 8.91 25.66
CA GLY A 541 -12.94 7.51 25.65
C GLY A 541 -12.13 7.08 24.42
N LYS A 542 -12.07 7.90 23.37
CA LYS A 542 -11.21 7.68 22.19
C LYS A 542 -9.83 8.31 22.38
N TYR A 543 -8.86 7.92 21.57
CA TYR A 543 -7.55 8.57 21.54
C TYR A 543 -7.63 9.97 20.92
N ALA A 544 -6.78 10.86 21.41
CA ALA A 544 -6.50 12.17 20.81
C ALA A 544 -5.61 12.02 19.56
N ASP A 545 -6.14 11.32 18.56
CA ASP A 545 -5.63 11.30 17.19
C ASP A 545 -6.24 12.50 16.47
N LEU A 546 -5.50 13.60 16.31
CA LEU A 546 -6.04 14.91 15.92
C LEU A 546 -5.20 15.55 14.80
N VAL A 547 -5.85 16.35 13.96
CA VAL A 547 -5.18 17.26 13.03
C VAL A 547 -5.66 18.70 13.26
N VAL A 548 -4.72 19.64 13.27
CA VAL A 548 -4.98 21.07 13.48
C VAL A 548 -4.64 21.85 12.21
N LEU A 549 -5.61 22.58 11.66
CA LEU A 549 -5.50 23.32 10.41
C LEU A 549 -5.40 24.83 10.66
N ASP A 550 -4.58 25.51 9.86
CA ASP A 550 -4.40 26.97 9.91
C ASP A 550 -5.65 27.79 9.52
N GLN A 551 -6.65 27.13 8.90
CA GLN A 551 -7.83 27.75 8.33
C GLN A 551 -9.10 26.92 8.57
N ASP A 552 -10.23 27.63 8.72
CA ASP A 552 -11.55 27.04 8.87
C ASP A 552 -12.14 26.61 7.51
N ILE A 553 -11.87 25.36 7.10
CA ILE A 553 -12.28 24.82 5.78
C ILE A 553 -13.80 24.81 5.55
N PHE A 554 -14.63 24.93 6.59
CA PHE A 554 -16.09 25.06 6.47
C PHE A 554 -16.54 26.43 5.95
N ASN A 555 -15.68 27.45 6.07
CA ASN A 555 -15.96 28.82 5.62
C ASN A 555 -15.13 29.22 4.38
N LEU A 556 -14.29 28.32 3.87
CA LEU A 556 -13.57 28.54 2.61
C LEU A 556 -14.46 28.22 1.39
N PRO A 557 -14.25 28.91 0.26
CA PRO A 557 -14.69 28.42 -1.04
C PRO A 557 -14.14 27.02 -1.32
N ALA A 558 -14.94 26.15 -1.94
CA ALA A 558 -14.54 24.76 -2.22
C ALA A 558 -13.26 24.64 -3.07
N ASP A 559 -12.99 25.63 -3.93
CA ASP A 559 -11.79 25.75 -4.76
C ASP A 559 -10.56 26.32 -4.03
N GLN A 560 -10.65 26.51 -2.70
CA GLN A 560 -9.58 27.03 -1.85
C GLN A 560 -9.27 26.15 -0.62
N ILE A 561 -9.97 25.02 -0.41
CA ILE A 561 -9.74 24.12 0.73
C ILE A 561 -8.30 23.57 0.74
N ALA A 562 -7.73 23.29 -0.44
CA ALA A 562 -6.34 22.86 -0.60
C ALA A 562 -5.29 23.92 -0.26
N THR A 563 -5.69 25.14 0.10
CA THR A 563 -4.79 26.21 0.59
C THR A 563 -4.65 26.25 2.11
N ALA A 564 -5.44 25.45 2.83
CA ALA A 564 -5.26 25.20 4.25
C ALA A 564 -4.03 24.33 4.50
N ASN A 565 -3.33 24.57 5.60
CA ASN A 565 -2.12 23.85 5.98
C ASN A 565 -2.33 23.13 7.31
N VAL A 566 -1.78 21.92 7.43
CA VAL A 566 -1.62 21.24 8.71
C VAL A 566 -0.56 21.96 9.53
N THR A 567 -0.90 22.29 10.77
CA THR A 567 -0.03 23.00 11.72
C THR A 567 0.50 22.06 12.79
N LEU A 568 -0.36 21.18 13.30
CA LEU A 568 -0.05 20.16 14.27
C LEU A 568 -0.78 18.86 13.91
N THR A 569 -0.14 17.73 14.18
CA THR A 569 -0.75 16.40 14.13
C THR A 569 -0.44 15.66 15.41
N TYR A 570 -1.46 15.04 16.01
CA TYR A 570 -1.37 14.26 17.24
C TYR A 570 -1.71 12.80 16.95
N LEU A 571 -0.94 11.87 17.54
CA LEU A 571 -1.28 10.45 17.66
C LEU A 571 -1.28 10.11 19.14
N GLN A 572 -2.39 9.56 19.66
CA GLN A 572 -2.53 9.26 21.10
C GLN A 572 -2.14 10.46 22.01
N GLY A 573 -2.47 11.68 21.60
CA GLY A 573 -2.11 12.89 22.34
C GLY A 573 -0.64 13.31 22.28
N GLU A 574 0.25 12.55 21.63
CA GLU A 574 1.62 12.98 21.34
C GLU A 574 1.69 13.77 20.02
N VAL A 575 2.37 14.92 20.03
CA VAL A 575 2.62 15.72 18.82
C VAL A 575 3.66 15.01 17.95
N ILE A 576 3.19 14.43 16.84
CA ILE A 576 4.02 13.75 15.83
C ILE A 576 4.49 14.71 14.71
N TYR A 577 3.81 15.85 14.54
CA TYR A 577 4.20 16.89 13.60
C TYR A 577 3.86 18.29 14.16
N ASP A 578 4.78 19.24 13.97
CA ASP A 578 4.64 20.66 14.31
C ASP A 578 5.37 21.50 13.25
N ALA A 579 4.60 22.28 12.48
CA ALA A 579 5.08 23.10 11.37
C ALA A 579 6.04 24.24 11.80
N ASP A 580 5.92 24.75 13.03
CA ASP A 580 6.77 25.82 13.57
C ASP A 580 8.09 25.27 14.16
N SER A 581 8.12 23.99 14.57
CA SER A 581 9.30 23.37 15.17
C SER A 581 10.47 23.20 14.19
N ARG A 582 10.18 22.86 12.92
CA ARG A 582 11.14 22.37 11.90
C ARG A 582 12.15 21.34 12.42
N THR A 583 11.71 20.53 13.37
CA THR A 583 12.35 19.28 13.74
C THR A 583 11.21 18.28 13.87
N GLY A 584 11.11 17.33 12.93
CA GLY A 584 10.28 16.16 13.10
C GLY A 584 10.67 15.36 14.36
N PRO A 585 10.00 14.24 14.65
CA PRO A 585 10.31 13.39 15.80
C PRO A 585 11.82 13.16 15.89
N SER A 586 12.37 13.30 17.09
CA SER A 586 13.83 13.32 17.32
C SER A 586 14.43 11.92 17.16
N ILE A 587 14.56 11.43 15.93
CA ILE A 587 15.14 10.12 15.59
C ILE A 587 16.49 10.00 16.31
N PRO A 588 16.66 9.05 17.25
CA PRO A 588 17.93 8.84 17.93
C PRO A 588 18.92 8.18 16.97
N LEU A 589 19.55 8.98 16.10
CA LEU A 589 20.57 8.51 15.15
C LEU A 589 21.67 7.75 15.90
N GLY A 590 21.61 6.42 15.83
CA GLY A 590 22.56 5.53 16.47
C GLY A 590 23.97 5.87 16.02
N SER A 591 24.85 6.20 16.96
CA SER A 591 26.22 6.62 16.67
C SER A 591 27.06 5.43 16.17
N GLY A 592 26.94 5.10 14.89
CA GLY A 592 27.40 3.82 14.33
C GLY A 592 27.89 3.84 12.88
N ALA A 593 28.00 4.99 12.22
CA ALA A 593 28.52 5.05 10.85
C ALA A 593 30.06 4.80 10.80
N PRO A 594 30.55 3.77 10.07
CA PRO A 594 31.98 3.56 9.89
C PRO A 594 32.55 4.53 8.84
N ASN A 595 33.48 5.40 9.25
CA ASN A 595 34.18 6.32 8.34
C ASN A 595 34.96 5.54 7.26
N THR A 596 34.49 5.60 6.01
CA THR A 596 35.24 5.20 4.81
C THR A 596 35.88 6.44 4.16
N PRO A 597 37.18 6.43 3.82
CA PRO A 597 37.85 7.59 3.24
C PRO A 597 37.63 7.68 1.72
N SER A 598 37.25 8.86 1.24
CA SER A 598 37.14 9.17 -0.20
C SER A 598 38.50 9.08 -0.92
N PRO A 599 38.58 8.50 -2.14
CA PRO A 599 39.86 8.26 -2.83
C PRO A 599 40.36 9.50 -3.58
N ALA A 600 41.65 9.81 -3.45
CA ALA A 600 42.31 10.84 -4.22
C ALA A 600 42.73 10.35 -5.62
N THR A 601 42.60 11.22 -6.61
CA THR A 601 42.95 10.99 -8.03
C THR A 601 44.45 10.73 -8.25
N GLY A 602 44.80 9.77 -9.12
CA GLY A 602 46.18 9.47 -9.48
C GLY A 602 46.33 8.69 -10.80
N SER A 603 47.16 9.19 -11.70
CA SER A 603 47.46 8.58 -13.02
C SER A 603 48.64 7.59 -12.98
N PRO A 604 48.85 6.72 -13.99
CA PRO A 604 49.38 5.35 -13.78
C PRO A 604 50.87 5.09 -14.15
N GLN A 605 51.30 3.82 -13.93
CA GLN A 605 52.48 3.05 -14.46
C GLN A 605 53.55 2.65 -13.39
N PRO A 606 54.31 1.53 -13.55
CA PRO A 606 53.84 0.14 -13.74
C PRO A 606 54.60 -0.93 -12.87
N GLU A 607 54.14 -2.18 -12.97
CA GLU A 607 54.59 -3.51 -12.45
C GLU A 607 55.95 -3.72 -11.70
N GLY A 608 55.90 -4.61 -10.68
CA GLY A 608 57.06 -5.35 -10.14
C GLY A 608 56.74 -6.25 -8.92
N SER A 609 56.89 -7.58 -9.06
CA SER A 609 56.66 -8.63 -8.02
C SER A 609 57.94 -8.97 -7.21
N PRO A 610 57.99 -9.94 -6.24
CA PRO A 610 56.97 -10.53 -5.35
C PRO A 610 57.41 -10.66 -3.84
N SER A 611 56.56 -11.28 -3.00
CA SER A 611 56.70 -11.89 -1.63
C SER A 611 58.09 -12.39 -1.14
N PRO A 612 58.38 -12.60 0.18
CA PRO A 612 57.49 -13.24 1.20
C PRO A 612 57.63 -12.89 2.72
N SER A 613 56.74 -13.48 3.55
CA SER A 613 56.73 -13.50 5.04
C SER A 613 57.82 -14.40 5.67
N PRO A 614 58.08 -14.38 7.02
CA PRO A 614 57.40 -15.34 7.92
C PRO A 614 57.32 -15.07 9.47
N ALA A 615 56.33 -15.73 10.11
CA ALA A 615 56.33 -16.49 11.40
C ALA A 615 56.81 -15.97 12.79
N MET A 616 55.94 -16.16 13.81
CA MET A 616 56.19 -16.79 15.14
C MET A 616 54.89 -17.57 15.52
N VAL A 617 54.86 -18.82 16.00
CA VAL A 617 55.36 -19.47 17.24
C VAL A 617 54.50 -19.19 18.50
N THR A 618 54.06 -20.28 19.16
CA THR A 618 53.00 -20.43 20.17
C THR A 618 53.46 -20.33 21.63
N THR A 619 52.53 -20.06 22.59
CA THR A 619 52.45 -20.81 23.88
C THR A 619 51.17 -20.56 24.74
N GLN A 620 50.50 -21.67 25.07
CA GLN A 620 49.72 -22.06 26.28
C GLN A 620 49.00 -21.04 27.23
N LEU A 621 47.67 -21.23 27.34
CA LEU A 621 46.78 -21.41 28.52
C LEU A 621 47.28 -21.09 29.95
N PRO A 622 46.40 -20.54 30.84
CA PRO A 622 45.60 -21.44 31.71
C PRO A 622 44.12 -21.05 31.97
N THR A 623 43.43 -21.95 32.65
CA THR A 623 41.98 -22.04 32.97
C THR A 623 41.54 -21.33 34.27
N VAL A 624 40.28 -20.86 34.32
CA VAL A 624 39.46 -20.66 35.55
C VAL A 624 38.02 -21.18 35.27
N SER A 625 37.27 -21.64 36.29
CA SER A 625 36.08 -22.50 36.11
C SER A 625 35.00 -22.40 37.22
N THR A 626 33.81 -21.84 36.92
CA THR A 626 32.57 -21.93 37.75
C THR A 626 31.33 -21.80 36.86
N THR A 627 30.50 -22.81 36.56
CA THR A 627 29.57 -23.61 37.39
C THR A 627 28.36 -22.85 37.96
N GLY A 628 27.18 -23.11 37.39
CA GLY A 628 25.86 -22.74 37.93
C GLY A 628 24.77 -23.56 37.24
N SER A 629 24.26 -24.60 37.90
CA SER A 629 23.37 -25.62 37.32
C SER A 629 21.91 -25.42 37.69
N LEU A 630 20.98 -25.64 36.75
CA LEU A 630 19.57 -25.91 37.04
C LEU A 630 19.12 -27.19 36.31
N GLN A 631 18.36 -28.03 37.01
CA GLN A 631 17.71 -29.23 36.49
C GLN A 631 16.17 -29.04 36.46
N PRO A 632 15.42 -29.84 35.67
CA PRO A 632 14.04 -29.53 35.27
C PRO A 632 12.95 -30.35 36.00
N LEU A 633 11.69 -30.16 35.54
CA LEU A 633 10.43 -30.93 35.77
C LEU A 633 9.48 -30.38 36.87
N PRO A 634 8.15 -30.68 36.84
CA PRO A 634 7.33 -31.39 35.82
C PRO A 634 6.05 -30.63 35.35
N ALA A 635 5.24 -31.28 34.50
CA ALA A 635 3.95 -30.79 33.99
C ALA A 635 2.71 -31.22 34.82
N ASN A 636 1.53 -30.72 34.39
CA ASN A 636 0.14 -30.99 34.80
C ASN A 636 -0.44 -30.30 36.06
N ALA A 637 -1.40 -29.39 35.82
CA ALA A 637 -2.67 -29.32 36.57
C ALA A 637 -3.78 -28.62 35.75
N THR A 638 -4.97 -29.22 35.69
CA THR A 638 -6.17 -28.71 35.02
C THR A 638 -7.06 -27.94 36.01
N THR A 639 -7.62 -26.78 35.66
CA THR A 639 -8.80 -26.16 36.33
C THR A 639 -9.36 -25.02 35.48
N GLN A 640 -10.52 -25.21 34.85
CA GLN A 640 -11.85 -24.71 35.28
C GLN A 640 -12.18 -23.25 34.89
N GLN A 641 -13.05 -23.10 33.89
CA GLN A 641 -13.80 -21.88 33.61
C GLN A 641 -14.84 -21.59 34.72
N PRO A 642 -15.13 -20.32 35.05
CA PRO A 642 -16.27 -19.97 35.88
C PRO A 642 -17.58 -19.97 35.06
N THR A 643 -18.59 -20.67 35.59
CA THR A 643 -19.96 -20.68 35.04
C THR A 643 -20.68 -19.36 35.31
N MET A 644 -21.20 -18.69 34.28
CA MET A 644 -22.21 -17.64 34.44
C MET A 644 -23.62 -18.23 34.56
N ALA A 645 -24.45 -17.63 35.42
CA ALA A 645 -25.76 -18.14 35.78
C ALA A 645 -26.87 -17.68 34.81
N THR A 646 -27.83 -18.57 34.57
CA THR A 646 -29.00 -18.36 33.72
C THR A 646 -30.13 -17.59 34.43
N THR A 647 -30.76 -16.64 33.73
CA THR A 647 -32.11 -16.12 34.06
C THR A 647 -33.01 -16.07 32.81
N PRO A 648 -34.34 -16.15 32.94
CA PRO A 648 -35.21 -16.77 31.92
C PRO A 648 -35.91 -15.78 30.96
N PRO A 649 -36.49 -16.25 29.84
CA PRO A 649 -37.13 -15.40 28.83
C PRO A 649 -38.56 -14.97 29.20
N PRO A 650 -39.02 -13.78 28.76
CA PRO A 650 -40.42 -13.40 28.83
C PRO A 650 -41.23 -14.00 27.67
N SER A 651 -42.41 -14.53 27.99
CA SER A 651 -43.35 -15.12 27.02
C SER A 651 -44.22 -14.08 26.31
N SER A 652 -44.65 -14.42 25.09
CA SER A 652 -45.56 -13.66 24.22
C SER A 652 -46.96 -13.39 24.78
N VAL A 653 -47.59 -12.28 24.34
CA VAL A 653 -48.85 -12.23 23.53
C VAL A 653 -49.43 -10.80 23.59
N GLY A 654 -49.74 -10.21 22.42
CA GLY A 654 -50.45 -8.93 22.35
C GLY A 654 -50.62 -8.38 20.92
N ASN A 655 -51.68 -8.80 20.22
CA ASN A 655 -52.16 -8.08 19.02
C ASN A 655 -52.51 -6.63 19.37
N LEU A 656 -52.23 -5.67 18.48
CA LEU A 656 -53.16 -4.61 18.05
C LEU A 656 -52.56 -3.68 16.98
N THR A 657 -53.16 -3.72 15.78
CA THR A 657 -53.40 -2.61 14.83
C THR A 657 -52.45 -1.41 14.76
N SER A 658 -51.85 -1.23 13.60
CA SER A 658 -51.16 -0.01 13.15
C SER A 658 -52.09 1.21 12.99
N PRO A 659 -51.63 2.45 13.31
CA PRO A 659 -52.38 3.68 13.07
C PRO A 659 -52.11 4.28 11.68
N SER A 660 -53.16 4.82 11.04
CA SER A 660 -53.07 5.56 9.77
C SER A 660 -52.59 7.01 9.95
N PRO A 661 -51.93 7.62 8.96
CA PRO A 661 -51.69 9.07 8.92
C PRO A 661 -52.95 9.87 8.54
N PRO A 662 -53.01 11.19 8.86
CA PRO A 662 -54.18 12.04 8.63
C PRO A 662 -54.31 12.59 7.19
N PRO A 663 -55.48 13.11 6.78
CA PRO A 663 -55.80 13.34 5.36
C PRO A 663 -55.71 14.80 4.87
N GLY A 664 -55.13 14.97 3.68
CA GLY A 664 -55.76 15.70 2.57
C GLY A 664 -55.45 17.19 2.36
N GLN A 665 -55.00 17.52 1.15
CA GLN A 665 -55.79 18.38 0.25
C GLN A 665 -55.55 18.05 -1.23
N GLN A 666 -56.53 18.37 -2.08
CA GLN A 666 -56.61 17.98 -3.48
C GLN A 666 -56.13 19.09 -4.42
N SER A 667 -55.52 18.73 -5.56
CA SER A 667 -56.10 19.07 -6.88
C SER A 667 -55.41 18.35 -8.05
N ASN A 668 -56.21 17.58 -8.79
CA ASN A 668 -56.27 17.35 -10.25
C ASN A 668 -55.07 17.81 -11.13
N ALA A 669 -54.66 17.09 -12.19
CA ALA A 669 -55.54 16.32 -13.09
C ALA A 669 -54.82 15.25 -13.97
N SER A 670 -55.61 14.26 -14.39
CA SER A 670 -55.40 13.36 -15.55
C SER A 670 -54.33 12.26 -15.38
N ASN A 671 -54.67 10.97 -15.19
CA ASN A 671 -55.36 10.01 -16.08
C ASN A 671 -54.62 9.77 -17.41
N VAL A 672 -54.36 8.53 -17.87
CA VAL A 672 -54.94 7.22 -17.46
C VAL A 672 -54.00 6.05 -17.86
N PHE A 673 -53.96 5.01 -17.01
CA PHE A 673 -53.94 3.54 -17.26
C PHE A 673 -53.65 3.00 -18.70
N ASP A 674 -53.10 1.80 -18.93
CA ASP A 674 -52.57 0.68 -18.12
C ASP A 674 -52.18 -0.47 -19.11
N HIS A 675 -51.74 -1.60 -18.58
CA HIS A 675 -51.46 -2.91 -19.18
C HIS A 675 -49.98 -3.14 -19.52
N GLY A 676 -49.38 -4.28 -19.17
CA GLY A 676 -49.95 -5.53 -18.67
C GLY A 676 -49.57 -6.68 -19.59
N ASP A 677 -49.09 -7.77 -19.01
CA ASP A 677 -48.36 -8.84 -19.72
C ASP A 677 -49.11 -9.44 -20.92
N THR A 678 -48.39 -9.73 -22.01
CA THR A 678 -48.60 -10.92 -22.85
C THR A 678 -47.36 -11.24 -23.69
N VAL A 679 -46.85 -12.47 -23.56
CA VAL A 679 -45.80 -13.06 -24.41
C VAL A 679 -46.34 -13.35 -25.82
N ILE A 680 -45.62 -12.94 -26.87
CA ILE A 680 -45.88 -13.37 -28.25
C ILE A 680 -44.59 -13.79 -28.96
N PHE A 681 -44.52 -15.07 -29.36
CA PHE A 681 -43.59 -15.54 -30.38
C PHE A 681 -44.03 -15.08 -31.77
N LEU A 682 -43.14 -14.47 -32.56
CA LEU A 682 -43.31 -14.36 -34.01
C LEU A 682 -42.00 -14.65 -34.77
N ASN A 683 -41.95 -15.82 -35.39
CA ASN A 683 -41.16 -16.06 -36.59
C ASN A 683 -41.62 -15.11 -37.70
N ASN A 684 -40.69 -14.54 -38.48
CA ASN A 684 -41.00 -14.23 -39.87
C ASN A 684 -39.77 -14.30 -40.79
N THR A 685 -39.99 -14.75 -42.03
CA THR A 685 -38.94 -15.09 -42.99
C THR A 685 -38.96 -14.19 -44.24
N ASN A 686 -37.78 -14.12 -44.87
CA ASN A 686 -37.51 -14.05 -46.32
C ASN A 686 -37.26 -12.73 -47.08
N MET A 687 -36.27 -12.89 -48.01
CA MET A 687 -35.95 -12.14 -49.25
C MET A 687 -34.99 -10.93 -49.12
N ASN A 688 -33.96 -10.75 -49.97
CA ASN A 688 -33.52 -11.56 -51.13
C ASN A 688 -32.08 -11.27 -51.62
N GLY A 689 -31.42 -12.27 -52.24
CA GLY A 689 -30.31 -12.13 -53.21
C GLY A 689 -28.89 -11.92 -52.63
N THR A 690 -27.80 -12.47 -53.19
CA THR A 690 -27.62 -13.27 -54.43
C THR A 690 -26.40 -14.18 -54.29
N THR A 691 -26.46 -15.44 -54.75
CA THR A 691 -25.31 -16.37 -54.80
C THR A 691 -25.23 -17.04 -56.17
N ILE A 692 -24.01 -17.31 -56.66
CA ILE A 692 -23.77 -18.13 -57.85
C ILE A 692 -23.12 -19.47 -57.42
N SER A 693 -23.77 -20.55 -57.85
CA SER A 693 -23.45 -21.99 -57.91
C SER A 693 -21.98 -22.34 -58.28
N MET A 694 -21.35 -23.52 -58.06
CA MET A 694 -21.64 -24.88 -57.51
C MET A 694 -20.36 -25.77 -57.82
N PRO A 695 -20.28 -27.11 -57.57
CA PRO A 695 -20.67 -27.96 -56.41
C PRO A 695 -19.70 -29.17 -56.11
N LEU A 696 -20.12 -30.06 -55.17
CA LEU A 696 -19.74 -31.49 -54.95
C LEU A 696 -18.34 -31.80 -54.33
N ASP A 697 -18.14 -32.88 -53.54
CA ASP A 697 -18.97 -34.09 -53.32
C ASP A 697 -18.80 -34.78 -51.92
N GLU A 698 -19.63 -35.82 -51.68
CA GLU A 698 -19.67 -36.74 -50.52
C GLU A 698 -18.66 -37.92 -50.56
N SER A 699 -18.39 -38.73 -49.50
CA SER A 699 -18.46 -38.61 -48.02
C SER A 699 -17.93 -39.92 -47.35
N SER A 700 -18.54 -40.37 -46.24
CA SER A 700 -18.59 -41.74 -45.65
C SER A 700 -17.65 -42.15 -44.50
N THR A 701 -18.29 -42.71 -43.46
CA THR A 701 -17.77 -43.47 -42.30
C THR A 701 -18.63 -44.75 -42.16
N PRO A 702 -18.16 -45.91 -41.63
CA PRO A 702 -18.00 -46.10 -40.17
C PRO A 702 -16.88 -47.11 -39.73
N GLY A 703 -16.67 -47.26 -38.40
CA GLY A 703 -15.74 -48.24 -37.76
C GLY A 703 -16.30 -49.68 -37.68
N PRO A 704 -16.03 -50.51 -36.62
CA PRO A 704 -15.26 -50.28 -35.38
C PRO A 704 -14.31 -51.46 -34.97
N THR A 705 -13.63 -51.42 -33.81
CA THR A 705 -13.47 -52.55 -32.84
C THR A 705 -12.74 -52.12 -31.55
N SER A 706 -12.83 -52.92 -30.48
CA SER A 706 -12.47 -52.59 -29.09
C SER A 706 -11.79 -53.75 -28.33
N VAL A 707 -11.43 -53.51 -27.05
CA VAL A 707 -11.42 -54.44 -25.87
C VAL A 707 -10.10 -54.61 -25.08
N ASN A 708 -10.13 -54.06 -23.85
CA ASN A 708 -9.57 -54.47 -22.53
C ASN A 708 -8.07 -54.72 -22.24
N GLY A 709 -7.68 -54.27 -21.03
CA GLY A 709 -6.58 -54.81 -20.22
C GLY A 709 -6.32 -54.00 -18.93
N THR A 710 -6.86 -54.41 -17.79
CA THR A 710 -6.76 -53.73 -16.47
C THR A 710 -5.83 -54.44 -15.48
N GLU A 711 -5.46 -53.71 -14.41
CA GLU A 711 -5.04 -54.14 -13.04
C GLU A 711 -3.60 -53.83 -12.57
N THR A 712 -3.54 -53.45 -11.29
CA THR A 712 -2.39 -53.04 -10.45
C THR A 712 -2.17 -54.12 -9.34
N PRO A 713 -1.44 -53.93 -8.21
CA PRO A 713 -0.28 -53.09 -7.83
C PRO A 713 0.89 -53.88 -7.17
N ALA A 714 1.90 -53.15 -6.62
CA ALA A 714 2.46 -53.32 -5.26
C ALA A 714 3.95 -53.74 -5.02
N SER A 715 4.52 -53.08 -3.99
CA SER A 715 5.55 -53.52 -3.02
C SER A 715 7.07 -53.34 -3.31
N ALA A 716 7.81 -53.04 -2.23
CA ALA A 716 9.25 -52.73 -2.15
C ALA A 716 9.98 -53.74 -1.19
N PRO A 717 11.06 -53.35 -0.48
CA PRO A 717 12.50 -53.36 -0.84
C PRO A 717 13.24 -54.60 -0.27
N PRO A 718 14.61 -54.66 -0.22
CA PRO A 718 15.30 -54.44 1.08
C PRO A 718 16.80 -53.98 1.09
N THR A 719 17.22 -53.35 2.21
CA THR A 719 18.48 -53.40 3.05
C THR A 719 19.85 -53.96 2.50
N THR A 720 21.09 -53.67 2.98
CA THR A 720 21.65 -53.12 4.26
C THR A 720 23.19 -52.82 4.24
N ALA A 721 23.64 -51.79 4.99
CA ALA A 721 24.80 -51.68 5.91
C ALA A 721 26.33 -51.88 5.58
N SER A 722 27.12 -50.88 6.04
CA SER A 722 28.50 -50.93 6.64
C SER A 722 29.73 -51.07 5.69
N ASN A 723 30.99 -50.67 6.02
CA ASN A 723 31.63 -50.19 7.27
C ASN A 723 33.04 -49.56 7.00
N LYS A 724 33.48 -48.51 7.74
CA LYS A 724 34.90 -48.09 8.06
C LYS A 724 35.87 -47.80 6.87
N THR A 725 37.01 -47.10 6.95
CA THR A 725 37.83 -46.30 7.92
C THR A 725 38.64 -45.32 7.03
N GLU A 726 39.18 -44.15 7.42
CA GLU A 726 40.25 -43.90 8.40
C GLU A 726 40.55 -42.37 8.41
N GLN A 727 40.98 -41.79 9.54
CA GLN A 727 41.71 -40.50 9.58
C GLN A 727 43.19 -40.79 9.89
N PRO A 728 44.12 -39.82 9.69
CA PRO A 728 44.62 -39.15 10.90
C PRO A 728 45.00 -37.66 10.76
N THR A 729 44.64 -36.85 11.77
CA THR A 729 45.48 -35.80 12.44
C THR A 729 46.02 -34.59 11.64
N SER A 730 46.20 -33.37 12.18
CA SER A 730 45.84 -32.75 13.49
C SER A 730 46.29 -31.27 13.54
N VAL A 731 45.54 -30.39 14.24
CA VAL A 731 46.01 -29.27 15.11
C VAL A 731 46.95 -28.18 14.51
N ALA A 732 46.90 -26.87 14.80
CA ALA A 732 45.92 -25.83 15.17
C ALA A 732 46.69 -24.61 15.75
N CYS A 733 46.47 -23.44 15.16
CA CYS A 733 46.29 -22.10 15.76
C CYS A 733 47.31 -21.37 16.70
N SER A 734 47.06 -20.05 16.81
CA SER A 734 47.64 -18.98 17.67
C SER A 734 49.07 -18.51 17.36
N SER A 735 49.41 -17.21 17.16
CA SER A 735 48.93 -15.89 17.66
C SER A 735 49.56 -15.44 19.00
N TRP A 736 49.42 -14.12 19.31
CA TRP A 736 49.98 -13.31 20.43
C TRP A 736 51.29 -12.55 20.13
N SER A 737 51.62 -11.40 20.75
CA SER A 737 50.85 -10.22 21.25
C SER A 737 51.86 -9.19 21.82
N MET A 738 51.46 -7.94 22.13
CA MET A 738 51.56 -7.32 23.47
C MET A 738 51.30 -5.80 23.48
N TRP A 739 50.98 -5.29 24.69
CA TRP A 739 50.46 -3.96 25.01
C TRP A 739 51.46 -3.06 25.76
N PHE A 740 51.26 -1.72 25.69
CA PHE A 740 51.55 -0.65 26.68
C PHE A 740 51.14 0.73 26.08
N SER A 741 50.76 1.83 26.76
CA SER A 741 50.63 2.23 28.19
C SER A 741 49.47 3.27 28.35
N LEU A 742 49.23 3.77 29.58
CA LEU A 742 48.20 4.79 29.90
C LEU A 742 48.62 6.26 29.67
N ILE A 743 47.66 7.11 29.24
CA ILE A 743 47.29 8.51 29.65
C ILE A 743 48.41 9.43 30.20
N PRO A 744 48.69 10.64 29.61
CA PRO A 744 47.97 11.86 30.05
C PRO A 744 47.78 13.07 29.08
N TRP A 745 46.66 13.79 29.31
CA TRP A 745 46.39 15.26 29.22
C TRP A 745 46.94 16.18 28.09
N LEU A 746 45.98 16.76 27.37
CA LEU A 746 45.77 18.20 27.05
C LEU A 746 46.95 19.21 27.19
N VAL A 747 47.30 19.91 26.09
CA VAL A 747 47.52 21.39 25.95
C VAL A 747 48.28 21.73 24.64
N VAL A 748 47.69 22.56 23.79
CA VAL A 748 48.22 23.68 22.93
C VAL A 748 47.05 24.08 22.00
N MET A 749 46.24 25.09 22.34
CA MET A 749 46.41 26.52 22.05
C MET A 749 46.39 26.92 20.55
N ILE A 750 45.22 27.39 20.10
CA ILE A 750 44.97 28.69 19.46
C ILE A 750 46.08 29.25 18.54
N SER A 751 45.88 29.12 17.22
CA SER A 751 46.42 29.97 16.13
C SER A 751 45.93 29.40 14.78
N ASN A 752 45.43 30.12 13.76
CA ASN A 752 45.24 31.55 13.53
C ASN A 752 44.02 31.79 12.59
N LEU A 753 43.35 32.94 12.72
CA LEU A 753 42.62 33.59 11.61
C LEU A 753 43.62 34.29 10.69
N PRO A 754 43.31 34.44 9.38
CA PRO A 754 42.76 35.72 8.92
C PRO A 754 41.55 35.52 7.99
N HIS A 755 40.43 36.25 8.10
CA HIS A 755 40.22 37.70 7.87
C HIS A 755 40.46 38.18 6.42
N ASP A 756 39.34 38.60 5.80
CA ASP A 756 39.14 39.69 4.82
C ASP A 756 38.72 39.31 3.38
N LYS A 757 37.41 39.39 3.08
CA LYS A 757 36.79 40.61 2.49
C LYS A 757 35.27 40.53 2.29
N LEU A 758 34.62 41.67 2.50
CA LEU A 758 33.22 41.97 2.21
C LEU A 758 33.10 42.75 0.89
N LEU A 759 31.91 42.68 0.27
CA LEU A 759 31.32 43.59 -0.74
C LEU A 759 31.83 43.57 -2.19
N GLN A 760 31.02 43.00 -3.10
CA GLN A 760 30.43 43.58 -4.34
C GLN A 760 29.89 42.41 -5.21
N GLY A 761 28.74 42.48 -5.87
CA GLY A 761 27.74 43.57 -6.00
C GLY A 761 26.39 43.02 -6.51
N ALA A 762 25.41 43.89 -6.69
CA ALA A 762 24.01 43.50 -6.91
C ALA A 762 23.66 43.09 -8.35
N SER A 763 22.78 42.10 -8.46
CA SER A 763 21.60 42.08 -9.34
C SER A 763 20.55 41.18 -8.71
#